data_AF-A0A2C5Z946-F1
#
_entry.id   AF-A0A2C5Z946-F1
#
_cell.length_a   1.000
_cell.length_b   1.000
_cell.length_c   1.000
_cell.angle_alpha   90.00
_cell.angle_beta   90.00
_cell.angle_gamma   90.00
#
_symmetry.space_group_name_H-M   'P 1'
#
loop_
_entity.id
_entity.type
_entity.pdbx_description
1 polymer ?
#
loop_
_entity_poly.entity_id
_entity_poly.type
_entity_poly.pdbx_seq_one_letter_code
_entity_poly.pdbx_strand_id
1 'polypeptide(L)'
;MYPHSDVVFNDSGGIINGVGRQDSRPADPQPPSSYLTAECDDDGCYDVVCVGFGPASLAVAIAMHDAMAGGRQLVNNGSPRVLFIEKQVGFAWHAGMLLPGAKMQISFVKDLATLRDPRSRFTFLNYLHCHGRLVDFTNLGTFLPARVEYEDYLRWCASHFDHLVRFGKEAVAVEPVAGAGADAEPVRSFAVIARDVVTGQTHTYRGRNVLLATGGQPSVPSSLPLSHPRIVHSSAYGHRIHHMLPKTAAAYRIAVVGAGQSAAEIFHNLPARYPNARTWLVMRPEFLRPSDDSPFVNSVFNPEYIDCLFPKSARDRSSLLAGARATNYGVVRLSLIEELYERMYDQKRRLGADETQWPHRILGGRRIARLESPRADSLTLKLRRVGHGADRAQNGRREGVSEEEAEEGEEEEEEETLEVDVIVAATGYQRNAHVQLLRAAWDMLPEAHSPRKTGTDGWTVETDGGARTLAVGRDYGIKFRAGTVASDAGVWLQGCCEGTHGLSDTLFPKSYHHRDIIDRLHSFAMSPASRLLRSTASAFSRITFPRHSHTAMLATAAKPPPQKRAVAGSFIFRFPPHGQPPQVALFRRSTNVKTYRHCYAPISGSVEADDADALATAWRELAEETGLGPRELRLLRQGKPYSFVDEAVGREWTINPFAFALRSDGPGEAAIKLDGEHESFAWFDPAEVPDDDTDNGAFRGVPHLLDSLRRVWFELELGPDAAALLHDGLCRLRDDHTSGARQLSVIALDAFTRILPALYRPARGSATRWWRSLRIVAWHLWKNGREAMGSSTLRLLLDAMTLIEARLPLSIATANLPEDGFIDAIVDDLQAVSQQRRKPDAALQDAFVSFIRHQQASRAEPSSPIRIVTLGSSATVMSCLDHAFAQSLALDIHVLESRPLFEGVSMARNIAASIPTAGQPPGTSVSVHTDASVALAAHGAHILLLGADLVDAHGNVSNKTGSLPAVLAARHVAPTVKIVVVADNGKILPMDPPSAPEHDDPFQVSRVWPDDGREAARKGNVKLSNVYFEWVPAGLIDCYITESGITTKEEIAVSAREARARASHFFDDL
;
A
#
# COMPACT_ATOMS: atom_id res chain seq x y z
N MET A 1 -30.83 26.84 20.49
CA MET A 1 -31.98 26.40 21.31
C MET A 1 -32.27 24.95 20.92
N TYR A 2 -31.75 24.01 21.71
CA TYR A 2 -32.03 22.57 21.66
C TYR A 2 -32.06 22.11 23.13
N PRO A 3 -33.02 21.27 23.53
CA PRO A 3 -33.48 21.20 24.92
C PRO A 3 -32.53 20.42 25.81
N HIS A 4 -32.43 20.90 27.04
CA HIS A 4 -31.89 20.20 28.20
C HIS A 4 -32.60 18.84 28.38
N SER A 5 -31.83 17.77 28.60
CA SER A 5 -32.34 16.57 29.26
C SER A 5 -31.53 16.33 30.54
N ASP A 6 -32.20 16.57 31.66
CA ASP A 6 -31.71 16.32 33.01
C ASP A 6 -31.49 14.82 33.24
N VAL A 7 -30.40 14.49 33.92
CA VAL A 7 -30.03 13.13 34.28
C VAL A 7 -30.02 13.03 35.80
N VAL A 8 -30.96 12.28 36.37
CA VAL A 8 -31.04 11.97 37.81
C VAL A 8 -30.42 10.58 38.04
N PHE A 9 -29.51 10.44 39.01
CA PHE A 9 -28.95 9.15 39.43
C PHE A 9 -28.87 8.98 40.95
N ASN A 10 -29.01 7.73 41.39
CA ASN A 10 -29.24 7.28 42.76
C ASN A 10 -27.93 7.00 43.54
N ASP A 11 -27.97 7.24 44.86
CA ASP A 11 -26.87 7.15 45.81
C ASP A 11 -26.64 5.72 46.33
N SER A 12 -25.61 5.02 45.83
CA SER A 12 -24.98 3.92 46.58
C SER A 12 -23.61 3.57 45.99
N GLY A 13 -22.54 3.94 46.69
CA GLY A 13 -21.14 3.87 46.27
C GLY A 13 -20.53 2.47 46.13
N GLY A 14 -21.00 1.67 45.18
CA GLY A 14 -20.30 0.50 44.66
C GLY A 14 -19.78 0.77 43.24
N ILE A 15 -18.48 0.60 42.99
CA ILE A 15 -17.88 0.80 41.66
C ILE A 15 -18.30 -0.36 40.76
N ILE A 16 -19.34 -0.15 39.95
CA ILE A 16 -19.77 -1.07 38.89
C ILE A 16 -19.44 -0.41 37.55
N ASN A 17 -18.52 -0.99 36.78
CA ASN A 17 -18.31 -0.59 35.38
C ASN A 17 -19.50 -1.08 34.56
N GLY A 18 -20.51 -0.22 34.44
CA GLY A 18 -21.70 -0.45 33.62
C GLY A 18 -22.50 0.85 33.54
N VAL A 19 -22.86 1.26 32.33
CA VAL A 19 -23.81 2.36 32.13
C VAL A 19 -25.13 1.92 32.76
N GLY A 20 -25.62 2.66 33.75
CA GLY A 20 -27.02 2.53 34.17
C GLY A 20 -27.89 2.74 32.95
N ARG A 21 -28.81 1.80 32.67
CA ARG A 21 -29.77 1.84 31.55
C ARG A 21 -30.31 3.27 31.39
N GLN A 22 -29.79 4.02 30.43
CA GLN A 22 -30.43 5.23 29.92
C GLN A 22 -31.18 4.84 28.68
N ASP A 23 -32.48 5.14 28.68
CA ASP A 23 -33.54 5.09 27.66
C ASP A 23 -33.13 5.06 26.16
N SER A 24 -32.29 4.12 25.73
CA SER A 24 -32.42 3.54 24.40
C SER A 24 -33.47 2.45 24.48
N ARG A 25 -34.45 2.48 23.57
CA ARG A 25 -35.42 1.38 23.43
C ARG A 25 -34.65 0.06 23.48
N PRO A 26 -35.04 -0.93 24.30
CA PRO A 26 -34.40 -2.23 24.24
C PRO A 26 -34.49 -2.68 22.79
N ALA A 27 -33.34 -2.96 22.17
CA ALA A 27 -33.32 -3.66 20.90
C ALA A 27 -34.22 -4.89 21.08
N ASP A 28 -35.15 -5.13 20.16
CA ASP A 28 -36.02 -6.30 20.24
C ASP A 28 -35.15 -7.53 20.55
N PRO A 29 -35.48 -8.33 21.58
CA PRO A 29 -34.64 -9.42 22.02
C PRO A 29 -34.34 -10.33 20.83
N GLN A 30 -33.09 -10.30 20.40
CA GLN A 30 -32.67 -11.05 19.23
C GLN A 30 -32.75 -12.55 19.57
N PRO A 31 -33.19 -13.40 18.64
CA PRO A 31 -33.28 -14.83 18.91
C PRO A 31 -31.88 -15.36 19.27
N PRO A 32 -31.72 -16.06 20.41
CA PRO A 32 -30.44 -16.60 20.81
C PRO A 32 -29.93 -17.57 19.75
N SER A 33 -28.60 -17.71 19.65
CA SER A 33 -28.01 -18.73 18.78
C SER A 33 -28.54 -20.12 19.15
N SER A 34 -29.17 -20.81 18.20
CA SER A 34 -29.65 -22.18 18.38
C SER A 34 -28.56 -23.24 18.14
N TYR A 35 -27.34 -22.81 17.81
CA TYR A 35 -26.27 -23.70 17.35
C TYR A 35 -25.23 -24.04 18.44
N LEU A 36 -25.18 -23.25 19.51
CA LEU A 36 -24.23 -23.39 20.63
C LEU A 36 -25.02 -23.54 21.93
N THR A 37 -24.48 -24.28 22.90
CA THR A 37 -25.17 -24.51 24.19
C THR A 37 -24.26 -24.20 25.37
N ALA A 38 -24.87 -23.78 26.49
CA ALA A 38 -24.21 -23.58 27.79
C ALA A 38 -24.38 -24.78 28.74
N GLU A 39 -24.96 -25.88 28.25
CA GLU A 39 -25.08 -27.14 29.00
C GLU A 39 -23.71 -27.84 29.06
N CYS A 40 -23.35 -28.41 30.20
CA CYS A 40 -22.10 -29.17 30.39
C CYS A 40 -22.35 -30.68 30.22
N ASP A 41 -21.30 -31.53 30.11
CA ASP A 41 -21.51 -32.99 30.21
C ASP A 41 -21.97 -33.39 31.62
N ASP A 42 -22.35 -34.66 31.73
CA ASP A 42 -22.54 -35.39 32.99
C ASP A 42 -21.37 -35.21 33.99
N ASP A 43 -20.15 -34.88 33.52
CA ASP A 43 -18.96 -34.59 34.34
C ASP A 43 -18.73 -33.10 34.64
N GLY A 44 -19.65 -32.21 34.23
CA GLY A 44 -19.58 -30.76 34.48
C GLY A 44 -18.55 -30.00 33.65
N CYS A 45 -18.12 -30.55 32.51
CA CYS A 45 -17.07 -30.02 31.65
C CYS A 45 -17.63 -29.42 30.33
N TYR A 46 -17.11 -28.26 29.96
CA TYR A 46 -17.35 -27.59 28.68
C TYR A 46 -16.34 -28.02 27.62
N ASP A 47 -16.72 -27.95 26.34
CA ASP A 47 -15.77 -28.16 25.23
C ASP A 47 -14.79 -26.97 25.14
N VAL A 48 -15.29 -25.75 25.36
CA VAL A 48 -14.50 -24.51 25.38
C VAL A 48 -14.98 -23.56 26.48
N VAL A 49 -14.05 -23.06 27.29
CA VAL A 49 -14.27 -21.92 28.19
C VAL A 49 -13.44 -20.73 27.73
N CYS A 50 -14.09 -19.61 27.44
CA CYS A 50 -13.47 -18.38 26.99
C CYS A 50 -13.41 -17.36 28.14
N VAL A 51 -12.22 -16.84 28.44
CA VAL A 51 -12.00 -15.79 29.43
C VAL A 51 -11.96 -14.44 28.73
N GLY A 52 -12.91 -13.57 29.10
CA GLY A 52 -13.22 -12.31 28.44
C GLY A 52 -14.28 -12.50 27.35
N PHE A 53 -15.25 -11.58 27.28
CA PHE A 53 -16.27 -11.52 26.23
C PHE A 53 -16.18 -10.21 25.44
N GLY A 54 -14.94 -9.80 25.16
CA GLY A 54 -14.67 -8.73 24.20
C GLY A 54 -14.74 -9.20 22.74
N PRO A 55 -14.36 -8.31 21.79
CA PRO A 55 -14.45 -8.57 20.35
C PRO A 55 -13.77 -9.86 19.87
N ALA A 56 -12.64 -10.25 20.47
CA ALA A 56 -11.92 -11.47 20.10
C ALA A 56 -12.74 -12.74 20.40
N SER A 57 -13.23 -12.88 21.63
CA SER A 57 -14.11 -14.01 22.00
C SER A 57 -15.45 -13.97 21.28
N LEU A 58 -16.01 -12.78 21.06
CA LEU A 58 -17.25 -12.61 20.30
C LEU A 58 -17.09 -13.05 18.84
N ALA A 59 -15.96 -12.73 18.20
CA ALA A 59 -15.66 -13.19 16.85
C ALA A 59 -15.53 -14.73 16.78
N VAL A 60 -14.99 -15.38 17.83
CA VAL A 60 -14.97 -16.84 17.95
C VAL A 60 -16.39 -17.41 18.08
N ALA A 61 -17.26 -16.80 18.90
CA ALA A 61 -18.66 -17.20 19.03
C ALA A 61 -19.41 -17.13 17.69
N ILE A 62 -19.26 -16.01 16.98
CA ILE A 62 -19.84 -15.78 15.65
C ILE A 62 -19.32 -16.79 14.64
N ALA A 63 -18.01 -17.07 14.63
CA ALA A 63 -17.43 -18.00 13.68
C ALA A 63 -17.86 -19.45 13.96
N MET A 64 -18.04 -19.86 15.23
CA MET A 64 -18.63 -21.16 15.59
C MET A 64 -20.10 -21.24 15.18
N HIS A 65 -20.88 -20.18 15.41
CA HIS A 65 -22.27 -20.08 14.94
C HIS A 65 -22.33 -20.28 13.42
N ASP A 66 -21.58 -19.49 12.64
CA ASP A 66 -21.62 -19.53 11.19
C ASP A 66 -21.17 -20.88 10.62
N ALA A 67 -20.18 -21.52 11.25
CA ALA A 67 -19.75 -22.86 10.86
C ALA A 67 -20.89 -23.88 11.03
N MET A 68 -21.56 -23.88 12.19
CA MET A 68 -22.69 -24.78 12.46
C MET A 68 -23.89 -24.47 11.56
N ALA A 69 -24.21 -23.19 11.34
CA ALA A 69 -25.25 -22.75 10.43
C ALA A 69 -24.99 -23.16 8.98
N GLY A 70 -23.71 -23.17 8.57
CA GLY A 70 -23.25 -23.68 7.28
C GLY A 70 -23.20 -25.20 7.17
N GLY A 71 -23.67 -25.94 8.18
CA GLY A 71 -23.73 -27.41 8.19
C GLY A 71 -22.45 -28.11 8.63
N ARG A 72 -21.47 -27.39 9.18
CA ARG A 72 -20.22 -27.98 9.67
C ARG A 72 -20.44 -28.59 11.07
N GLN A 73 -19.96 -29.82 11.26
CA GLN A 73 -20.04 -30.50 12.56
C GLN A 73 -18.76 -30.24 13.37
N LEU A 74 -18.86 -29.47 14.46
CA LEU A 74 -17.70 -29.07 15.27
C LEU A 74 -17.37 -30.04 16.42
N VAL A 75 -18.34 -30.87 16.83
CA VAL A 75 -18.18 -31.92 17.85
C VAL A 75 -18.83 -33.22 17.37
N ASN A 76 -18.37 -34.37 17.87
CA ASN A 76 -18.81 -35.69 17.40
C ASN A 76 -20.34 -35.87 17.41
N ASN A 77 -21.04 -35.27 18.38
CA ASN A 77 -22.51 -35.29 18.49
C ASN A 77 -23.01 -33.95 19.04
N GLY A 78 -24.03 -33.37 18.39
CA GLY A 78 -24.77 -32.21 18.91
C GLY A 78 -24.06 -30.85 18.75
N SER A 79 -24.49 -29.90 19.58
CA SER A 79 -23.96 -28.53 19.62
C SER A 79 -22.74 -28.42 20.55
N PRO A 80 -21.70 -27.67 20.17
CA PRO A 80 -20.57 -27.39 21.06
C PRO A 80 -21.02 -26.72 22.36
N ARG A 81 -20.43 -27.17 23.47
CA ARG A 81 -20.71 -26.65 24.81
C ARG A 81 -19.70 -25.57 25.15
N VAL A 82 -20.17 -24.33 25.17
CA VAL A 82 -19.31 -23.14 25.22
C VAL A 82 -19.74 -22.24 26.36
N LEU A 83 -18.77 -21.75 27.13
CA LEU A 83 -18.99 -20.79 28.20
C LEU A 83 -18.05 -19.58 28.06
N PHE A 84 -18.57 -18.37 28.22
CA PHE A 84 -17.80 -17.14 28.27
C PHE A 84 -17.85 -16.53 29.67
N ILE A 85 -16.70 -16.11 30.20
CA ILE A 85 -16.56 -15.48 31.52
C ILE A 85 -16.16 -14.02 31.31
N GLU A 86 -16.99 -13.06 31.71
CA GLU A 86 -16.74 -11.62 31.52
C GLU A 86 -16.89 -10.86 32.83
N LYS A 87 -15.90 -10.01 33.13
CA LYS A 87 -15.84 -9.26 34.39
C LYS A 87 -16.82 -8.08 34.42
N GLN A 88 -17.14 -7.50 33.28
CA GLN A 88 -18.17 -6.46 33.19
C GLN A 88 -19.56 -7.07 33.43
N VAL A 89 -20.48 -6.29 33.98
CA VAL A 89 -21.86 -6.74 34.29
C VAL A 89 -22.77 -6.81 33.06
N GLY A 90 -22.26 -6.39 31.91
CA GLY A 90 -22.89 -6.50 30.59
C GLY A 90 -21.84 -6.24 29.51
N PHE A 91 -22.20 -6.47 28.24
CA PHE A 91 -21.29 -6.19 27.14
C PHE A 91 -21.06 -4.68 26.98
N ALA A 92 -19.80 -4.27 27.05
CA ALA A 92 -19.39 -2.94 26.66
C ALA A 92 -17.95 -2.94 26.12
N TRP A 93 -17.72 -2.20 25.04
CA TRP A 93 -16.42 -2.12 24.39
C TRP A 93 -15.77 -0.75 24.60
N HIS A 94 -14.65 -0.73 25.34
CA HIS A 94 -13.91 0.49 25.70
C HIS A 94 -14.80 1.64 26.17
N ALA A 95 -15.77 1.33 27.05
CA ALA A 95 -16.82 2.28 27.45
C ALA A 95 -16.27 3.61 28.02
N GLY A 96 -15.12 3.59 28.70
CA GLY A 96 -14.45 4.81 29.18
C GLY A 96 -13.87 5.71 28.07
N MET A 97 -13.85 5.26 26.82
CA MET A 97 -13.35 6.00 25.64
C MET A 97 -14.41 6.13 24.53
N LEU A 98 -15.69 5.92 24.84
CA LEU A 98 -16.81 6.25 23.95
C LEU A 98 -17.09 7.76 23.98
N LEU A 99 -16.16 8.53 23.42
CA LEU A 99 -16.24 9.99 23.41
C LEU A 99 -17.15 10.49 22.28
N PRO A 100 -17.91 11.57 22.50
CA PRO A 100 -18.64 12.25 21.43
C PRO A 100 -17.73 12.60 20.25
N GLY A 101 -18.14 12.26 19.03
CA GLY A 101 -17.39 12.50 17.81
C GLY A 101 -16.25 11.50 17.52
N ALA A 102 -15.92 10.59 18.45
CA ALA A 102 -14.89 9.58 18.21
C ALA A 102 -15.32 8.60 17.10
N LYS A 103 -14.44 8.38 16.14
CA LYS A 103 -14.65 7.45 15.01
C LYS A 103 -13.84 6.17 15.17
N MET A 104 -14.24 5.15 14.43
CA MET A 104 -13.41 3.97 14.20
C MET A 104 -12.15 4.36 13.42
N GLN A 105 -11.04 3.68 13.73
CA GLN A 105 -9.77 3.84 13.02
C GLN A 105 -9.55 2.72 11.99
N ILE A 106 -10.61 2.01 11.64
CA ILE A 106 -10.58 0.86 10.74
C ILE A 106 -11.86 0.85 9.92
N SER A 107 -11.78 0.39 8.67
CA SER A 107 -12.96 0.25 7.80
C SER A 107 -13.98 -0.69 8.43
N PHE A 108 -15.27 -0.35 8.33
CA PHE A 108 -16.36 -1.23 8.78
C PHE A 108 -16.37 -2.59 8.06
N VAL A 109 -15.74 -2.72 6.88
CA VAL A 109 -15.59 -4.01 6.19
C VAL A 109 -14.74 -4.99 7.00
N LYS A 110 -13.83 -4.48 7.84
CA LYS A 110 -13.12 -5.27 8.84
C LYS A 110 -13.99 -5.40 10.10
N ASP A 111 -15.20 -5.94 9.93
CA ASP A 111 -16.08 -6.34 11.03
C ASP A 111 -15.82 -7.80 11.47
N LEU A 112 -16.62 -8.29 12.42
CA LEU A 112 -16.44 -9.62 13.04
C LEU A 112 -16.66 -10.81 12.08
N ALA A 113 -17.15 -10.57 10.86
CA ALA A 113 -17.55 -11.65 9.95
C ALA A 113 -17.17 -11.44 8.47
N THR A 114 -17.26 -10.22 7.93
CA THR A 114 -17.22 -9.93 6.49
C THR A 114 -15.98 -10.49 5.79
N LEU A 115 -14.77 -10.35 6.33
CA LEU A 115 -13.56 -10.91 5.71
C LEU A 115 -13.48 -12.44 5.76
N ARG A 116 -14.31 -13.11 6.56
CA ARG A 116 -14.45 -14.57 6.59
C ARG A 116 -15.58 -15.06 5.69
N ASP A 117 -16.76 -14.47 5.85
CA ASP A 117 -17.94 -14.72 5.00
C ASP A 117 -18.82 -13.46 4.98
N PRO A 118 -18.86 -12.70 3.86
CA PRO A 118 -19.71 -11.52 3.70
C PRO A 118 -21.21 -11.83 3.82
N ARG A 119 -21.62 -13.10 3.76
CA ARG A 119 -23.02 -13.53 3.90
C ARG A 119 -23.42 -13.82 5.34
N SER A 120 -22.49 -13.72 6.29
CA SER A 120 -22.81 -13.88 7.71
C SER A 120 -23.91 -12.90 8.12
N ARG A 121 -24.83 -13.37 8.97
CA ARG A 121 -25.80 -12.46 9.60
C ARG A 121 -25.13 -11.39 10.46
N PHE A 122 -23.89 -11.62 10.91
CA PHE A 122 -23.19 -10.74 11.85
C PHE A 122 -22.31 -9.67 11.17
N THR A 123 -22.50 -9.41 9.87
CA THR A 123 -21.81 -8.29 9.21
C THR A 123 -22.35 -6.94 9.69
N PHE A 124 -21.52 -5.90 9.66
CA PHE A 124 -21.91 -4.54 10.02
C PHE A 124 -23.02 -4.00 9.10
N LEU A 125 -22.96 -4.35 7.80
CA LEU A 125 -24.00 -4.00 6.84
C LEU A 125 -25.34 -4.68 7.16
N ASN A 126 -25.33 -5.96 7.54
CA ASN A 126 -26.56 -6.64 7.94
C ASN A 126 -27.12 -6.07 9.26
N TYR A 127 -26.25 -5.72 10.20
CA TYR A 127 -26.66 -4.96 11.39
C TYR A 127 -27.38 -3.66 11.03
N LEU A 128 -26.81 -2.84 10.14
CA LEU A 128 -27.44 -1.61 9.68
C LEU A 128 -28.78 -1.86 8.98
N HIS A 129 -28.87 -2.94 8.20
CA HIS A 129 -30.10 -3.36 7.55
C HIS A 129 -31.19 -3.72 8.58
N CYS A 130 -30.86 -4.55 9.57
CA CYS A 130 -31.77 -4.94 10.65
C CYS A 130 -32.27 -3.75 11.48
N HIS A 131 -31.50 -2.66 11.55
CA HIS A 131 -31.86 -1.44 12.27
C HIS A 131 -32.46 -0.34 11.35
N GLY A 132 -32.73 -0.65 10.08
CA GLY A 132 -33.32 0.30 9.14
C GLY A 132 -32.44 1.51 8.81
N ARG A 133 -31.13 1.41 9.01
CA ARG A 133 -30.14 2.51 8.88
C ARG A 133 -29.16 2.33 7.73
N LEU A 134 -29.27 1.26 6.93
CA LEU A 134 -28.32 0.96 5.87
C LEU A 134 -28.22 2.07 4.82
N VAL A 135 -29.35 2.59 4.36
CA VAL A 135 -29.39 3.66 3.35
C VAL A 135 -28.79 4.96 3.92
N ASP A 136 -29.16 5.32 5.15
CA ASP A 136 -28.64 6.51 5.82
C ASP A 136 -27.13 6.43 6.02
N PHE A 137 -26.63 5.28 6.46
CA PHE A 137 -25.20 5.06 6.61
C PHE A 137 -24.46 5.12 5.26
N THR A 138 -25.05 4.57 4.19
CA THR A 138 -24.49 4.66 2.84
C THR A 138 -24.35 6.11 2.39
N ASN A 139 -25.34 6.96 2.69
CA ASN A 139 -25.33 8.39 2.36
C ASN A 139 -24.25 9.19 3.10
N LEU A 140 -23.73 8.70 4.25
CA LEU A 140 -22.60 9.33 4.94
C LEU A 140 -21.30 9.26 4.12
N GLY A 141 -21.20 8.36 3.14
CA GLY A 141 -20.01 8.20 2.30
C GLY A 141 -18.74 7.88 3.11
N THR A 142 -18.87 7.21 4.26
CA THR A 142 -17.76 6.96 5.18
C THR A 142 -17.50 5.46 5.40
N PHE A 143 -16.22 5.09 5.46
CA PHE A 143 -15.80 3.76 5.90
C PHE A 143 -15.58 3.67 7.42
N LEU A 144 -15.62 4.79 8.13
CA LEU A 144 -15.20 4.92 9.52
C LEU A 144 -16.42 5.29 10.39
N PRO A 145 -17.24 4.30 10.80
CA PRO A 145 -18.43 4.57 11.63
C PRO A 145 -18.04 5.24 12.95
N ALA A 146 -19.00 5.89 13.58
CA ALA A 146 -18.80 6.42 14.93
C ALA A 146 -18.49 5.26 15.90
N ARG A 147 -17.59 5.46 16.87
CA ARG A 147 -17.22 4.41 17.83
C ARG A 147 -18.43 3.93 18.63
N VAL A 148 -19.36 4.84 18.92
CA VAL A 148 -20.65 4.52 19.58
C VAL A 148 -21.55 3.63 18.73
N GLU A 149 -21.59 3.83 17.41
CA GLU A 149 -22.38 2.99 16.50
C GLU A 149 -21.74 1.61 16.32
N TYR A 150 -20.41 1.56 16.27
CA TYR A 150 -19.69 0.29 16.18
C TYR A 150 -19.79 -0.50 17.49
N GLU A 151 -19.76 0.16 18.65
CA GLU A 151 -20.00 -0.49 19.93
C GLU A 151 -21.44 -1.05 20.03
N ASP A 152 -22.42 -0.34 19.49
CA ASP A 152 -23.80 -0.83 19.39
C ASP A 152 -23.92 -2.05 18.46
N TYR A 153 -23.22 -2.05 17.32
CA TYR A 153 -23.07 -3.24 16.48
C TYR A 153 -22.49 -4.43 17.26
N LEU A 154 -21.44 -4.23 18.05
CA LEU A 154 -20.83 -5.29 18.84
C LEU A 154 -21.78 -5.79 19.93
N ARG A 155 -22.52 -4.89 20.58
CA ARG A 155 -23.57 -5.24 21.56
C ARG A 155 -24.67 -6.06 20.92
N TRP A 156 -25.13 -5.66 19.74
CA TRP A 156 -26.12 -6.41 18.96
C TRP A 156 -25.61 -7.81 18.58
N CYS A 157 -24.35 -7.93 18.15
CA CYS A 157 -23.73 -9.23 17.93
C CYS A 157 -23.69 -10.07 19.23
N ALA A 158 -23.27 -9.46 20.33
CA ALA A 158 -23.14 -10.10 21.64
C ALA A 158 -24.48 -10.63 22.19
N SER A 159 -25.58 -9.91 22.01
CA SER A 159 -26.88 -10.29 22.57
C SER A 159 -27.40 -11.64 22.09
N HIS A 160 -26.94 -12.11 20.92
CA HIS A 160 -27.26 -13.44 20.39
C HIS A 160 -26.66 -14.58 21.22
N PHE A 161 -25.67 -14.27 22.06
CA PHE A 161 -24.89 -15.24 22.83
C PHE A 161 -25.00 -15.04 24.34
N ASP A 162 -25.84 -14.12 24.83
CA ASP A 162 -25.95 -13.78 26.26
C ASP A 162 -26.18 -15.01 27.17
N HIS A 163 -26.94 -16.00 26.68
CA HIS A 163 -27.19 -17.26 27.38
C HIS A 163 -25.91 -18.10 27.64
N LEU A 164 -24.86 -17.90 26.85
CA LEU A 164 -23.54 -18.54 26.97
C LEU A 164 -22.57 -17.77 27.88
N VAL A 165 -22.94 -16.58 28.34
CA VAL A 165 -22.05 -15.68 29.08
C VAL A 165 -22.36 -15.67 30.57
N ARG A 166 -21.33 -15.55 31.40
CA ARG A 166 -21.43 -15.23 32.82
C ARG A 166 -20.77 -13.87 33.04
N PHE A 167 -21.59 -12.83 33.02
CA PHE A 167 -21.19 -11.45 33.32
C PHE A 167 -20.92 -11.26 34.81
N GLY A 168 -20.15 -10.23 35.16
CA GLY A 168 -19.73 -9.93 36.54
C GLY A 168 -18.78 -10.96 37.14
N LYS A 169 -18.11 -11.78 36.32
CA LYS A 169 -17.17 -12.83 36.76
C LYS A 169 -15.78 -12.50 36.26
N GLU A 170 -14.88 -12.16 37.17
CA GLU A 170 -13.46 -11.91 36.87
C GLU A 170 -12.66 -13.20 37.01
N ALA A 171 -12.12 -13.72 35.91
CA ALA A 171 -11.19 -14.84 35.98
C ALA A 171 -9.89 -14.43 36.71
N VAL A 172 -9.48 -15.22 37.68
CA VAL A 172 -8.31 -14.98 38.53
C VAL A 172 -7.23 -16.06 38.38
N ALA A 173 -7.58 -17.27 37.94
CA ALA A 173 -6.62 -18.33 37.66
C ALA A 173 -7.17 -19.34 36.63
N VAL A 174 -6.26 -20.01 35.92
CA VAL A 174 -6.53 -21.17 35.06
C VAL A 174 -5.57 -22.29 35.46
N GLU A 175 -6.13 -23.38 35.94
CA GLU A 175 -5.38 -24.47 36.58
C GLU A 175 -5.57 -25.79 35.83
N PRO A 176 -4.52 -26.61 35.65
CA PRO A 176 -4.68 -27.95 35.10
C PRO A 176 -5.43 -28.85 36.08
N VAL A 177 -6.43 -29.60 35.60
CA VAL A 177 -7.13 -30.60 36.42
C VAL A 177 -6.37 -31.93 36.31
N ALA A 178 -5.64 -32.31 37.37
CA ALA A 178 -4.79 -33.50 37.38
C ALA A 178 -5.59 -34.82 37.30
N GLY A 179 -5.01 -35.84 36.65
CA GLY A 179 -5.37 -37.24 36.85
C GLY A 179 -4.73 -37.77 38.15
N ALA A 180 -5.43 -38.62 38.90
CA ALA A 180 -4.93 -39.12 40.18
C ALA A 180 -3.67 -40.00 40.02
N GLY A 181 -2.54 -39.63 40.62
CA GLY A 181 -1.41 -40.54 40.90
C GLY A 181 -0.06 -40.20 40.26
N ALA A 182 1.01 -40.85 40.78
CA ALA A 182 2.42 -40.56 40.52
C ALA A 182 2.95 -41.02 39.13
N ASP A 183 2.13 -41.73 38.34
CA ASP A 183 2.33 -42.02 36.91
C ASP A 183 1.29 -41.21 36.07
N ALA A 184 1.27 -39.90 36.28
CA ALA A 184 0.14 -39.04 35.94
C ALA A 184 -0.24 -39.07 34.45
N GLU A 185 -1.51 -39.41 34.16
CA GLU A 185 -2.09 -39.27 32.82
C GLU A 185 -2.00 -37.82 32.32
N PRO A 186 -1.87 -37.59 31.00
CA PRO A 186 -1.88 -36.25 30.42
C PRO A 186 -3.12 -35.45 30.84
N VAL A 187 -2.97 -34.16 31.14
CA VAL A 187 -4.07 -33.27 31.53
C VAL A 187 -5.10 -33.18 30.40
N ARG A 188 -6.37 -33.50 30.69
CA ARG A 188 -7.48 -33.52 29.72
C ARG A 188 -8.42 -32.31 29.82
N SER A 189 -8.25 -31.46 30.84
CA SER A 189 -9.10 -30.30 31.06
C SER A 189 -8.45 -29.29 32.01
N PHE A 190 -8.90 -28.05 31.95
CA PHE A 190 -8.47 -26.94 32.79
C PHE A 190 -9.65 -26.36 33.57
N ALA A 191 -9.40 -25.92 34.80
CA ALA A 191 -10.34 -25.22 35.67
C ALA A 191 -10.09 -23.72 35.57
N VAL A 192 -11.11 -22.96 35.18
CA VAL A 192 -11.11 -21.49 35.20
C VAL A 192 -11.75 -21.04 36.51
N ILE A 193 -10.96 -20.43 37.38
CA ILE A 193 -11.40 -19.88 38.66
C ILE A 193 -11.77 -18.42 38.44
N ALA A 194 -13.02 -18.07 38.74
CA ALA A 194 -13.55 -16.72 38.58
C ALA A 194 -14.14 -16.19 39.89
N ARG A 195 -13.91 -14.91 40.16
CA ARG A 195 -14.45 -14.18 41.30
C ARG A 195 -15.62 -13.32 40.85
N ASP A 196 -16.74 -13.40 41.55
CA ASP A 196 -17.86 -12.49 41.38
C ASP A 196 -17.45 -11.07 41.80
N VAL A 197 -17.61 -10.10 40.89
CA VAL A 197 -17.16 -8.71 41.13
C VAL A 197 -18.01 -7.97 42.15
N VAL A 198 -19.22 -8.45 42.45
CA VAL A 198 -20.15 -7.87 43.42
C VAL A 198 -20.06 -8.59 44.76
N THR A 199 -20.15 -9.92 44.77
CA THR A 199 -20.22 -10.73 46.00
C THR A 199 -18.86 -11.17 46.52
N GLY A 200 -17.82 -11.15 45.66
CA GLY A 200 -16.50 -11.71 45.97
C GLY A 200 -16.44 -13.24 45.96
N GLN A 201 -17.56 -13.94 45.71
CA GLN A 201 -17.61 -15.40 45.72
C GLN A 201 -16.81 -15.99 44.56
N THR A 202 -16.08 -17.08 44.83
CA THR A 202 -15.33 -17.82 43.83
C THR A 202 -16.18 -18.91 43.18
N HIS A 203 -16.09 -19.02 41.86
CA HIS A 203 -16.72 -20.05 41.04
C HIS A 203 -15.66 -20.74 40.18
N THR A 204 -15.85 -22.04 39.93
CA THR A 204 -14.94 -22.84 39.12
C THR A 204 -15.67 -23.40 37.92
N TYR A 205 -15.12 -23.20 36.73
CA TYR A 205 -15.67 -23.70 35.46
C TYR A 205 -14.65 -24.59 34.78
N ARG A 206 -15.03 -25.82 34.44
CA ARG A 206 -14.11 -26.80 33.85
C ARG A 206 -14.27 -26.85 32.33
N GLY A 207 -13.19 -26.69 31.58
CA GLY A 207 -13.19 -26.78 30.12
C GLY A 207 -12.10 -27.70 29.59
N ARG A 208 -12.38 -28.48 28.54
CA ARG A 208 -11.32 -29.21 27.81
C ARG A 208 -10.33 -28.24 27.18
N ASN A 209 -10.85 -27.18 26.59
CA ASN A 209 -10.10 -26.12 25.95
C ASN A 209 -10.38 -24.77 26.60
N VAL A 210 -9.35 -23.95 26.80
CA VAL A 210 -9.50 -22.60 27.36
C VAL A 210 -8.96 -21.55 26.39
N LEU A 211 -9.76 -20.54 26.08
CA LEU A 211 -9.34 -19.38 25.29
C LEU A 211 -9.17 -18.17 26.22
N LEU A 212 -7.97 -17.60 26.28
CA LEU A 212 -7.68 -16.37 27.03
C LEU A 212 -7.69 -15.16 26.10
N ALA A 213 -8.72 -14.32 26.23
CA ALA A 213 -8.91 -13.10 25.44
C ALA A 213 -9.22 -11.90 26.36
N THR A 214 -8.33 -11.67 27.33
CA THR A 214 -8.53 -10.70 28.43
C THR A 214 -8.28 -9.23 28.05
N GLY A 215 -7.82 -8.97 26.82
CA GLY A 215 -7.52 -7.61 26.35
C GLY A 215 -6.29 -6.99 27.03
N GLY A 216 -6.25 -5.65 27.04
CA GLY A 216 -5.16 -4.88 27.65
C GLY A 216 -5.50 -4.37 29.05
N GLN A 217 -4.52 -4.37 29.95
CA GLN A 217 -4.58 -3.70 31.24
C GLN A 217 -4.00 -2.27 31.12
N PRO A 218 -4.52 -1.27 31.85
CA PRO A 218 -3.96 0.07 31.88
C PRO A 218 -2.44 0.08 32.10
N SER A 219 -1.69 0.71 31.21
CA SER A 219 -0.24 0.89 31.35
C SER A 219 0.02 2.27 31.89
N VAL A 220 0.37 2.40 33.17
CA VAL A 220 0.58 3.71 33.80
C VAL A 220 1.99 3.77 34.40
N PRO A 221 2.76 4.86 34.15
CA PRO A 221 4.05 5.07 34.80
C PRO A 221 3.91 5.08 36.33
N SER A 222 4.94 4.61 37.05
CA SER A 222 5.00 4.65 38.52
C SER A 222 4.83 6.06 39.09
N SER A 223 5.24 7.08 38.32
CA SER A 223 5.05 8.50 38.67
C SER A 223 3.58 8.97 38.67
N LEU A 224 2.64 8.16 38.16
CA LEU A 224 1.20 8.46 38.11
C LEU A 224 0.37 7.32 38.75
N PRO A 225 0.43 7.13 40.08
CA PRO A 225 -0.23 6.01 40.73
C PRO A 225 -1.75 6.09 40.63
N LEU A 226 -2.39 5.07 40.04
CA LEU A 226 -3.86 5.00 39.91
C LEU A 226 -4.62 4.86 41.24
N SER A 227 -3.90 4.59 42.35
CA SER A 227 -4.46 4.64 43.71
C SER A 227 -4.88 6.05 44.13
N HIS A 228 -4.32 7.09 43.49
CA HIS A 228 -4.68 8.46 43.78
C HIS A 228 -6.08 8.81 43.22
N PRO A 229 -7.00 9.40 44.01
CA PRO A 229 -8.38 9.64 43.59
C PRO A 229 -8.52 10.62 42.41
N ARG A 230 -7.55 11.53 42.26
CA ARG A 230 -7.47 12.54 41.18
C ARG A 230 -6.70 12.09 39.92
N ILE A 231 -6.25 10.85 39.86
CA ILE A 231 -5.58 10.28 38.68
C ILE A 231 -6.49 9.23 38.07
N VAL A 232 -6.70 9.31 36.76
CA VAL A 232 -7.54 8.38 36.01
C VAL A 232 -6.85 7.95 34.73
N HIS A 233 -6.86 6.65 34.43
CA HIS A 233 -6.40 6.17 33.12
C HIS A 233 -7.46 6.42 32.05
N SER A 234 -7.04 6.65 30.80
CA SER A 234 -7.94 6.90 29.65
C SER A 234 -9.06 5.85 29.54
N SER A 235 -8.76 4.57 29.82
CA SER A 235 -9.74 3.47 29.79
C SER A 235 -10.95 3.65 30.72
N ALA A 236 -10.86 4.51 31.73
CA ALA A 236 -11.92 4.80 32.69
C ALA A 236 -12.42 6.25 32.63
N TYR A 237 -11.91 7.07 31.70
CA TYR A 237 -12.17 8.51 31.64
C TYR A 237 -13.68 8.82 31.56
N GLY A 238 -14.39 8.23 30.60
CA GLY A 238 -15.82 8.46 30.38
C GLY A 238 -16.69 8.21 31.60
N HIS A 239 -16.33 7.23 32.43
CA HIS A 239 -17.06 6.85 33.64
C HIS A 239 -16.64 7.63 34.88
N ARG A 240 -15.37 8.00 35.01
CA ARG A 240 -14.88 8.59 36.28
C ARG A 240 -14.82 10.10 36.26
N ILE A 241 -14.62 10.72 35.09
CA ILE A 241 -14.34 12.16 35.04
C ILE A 241 -15.47 13.02 35.60
N HIS A 242 -16.73 12.62 35.43
CA HIS A 242 -17.89 13.38 35.93
C HIS A 242 -18.03 13.30 37.45
N HIS A 243 -17.69 12.16 38.07
CA HIS A 243 -17.63 12.05 39.53
C HIS A 243 -16.47 12.88 40.11
N MET A 244 -15.35 12.93 39.39
CA MET A 244 -14.17 13.70 39.81
C MET A 244 -14.37 15.21 39.63
N LEU A 245 -15.07 15.61 38.57
CA LEU A 245 -15.30 16.98 38.13
C LEU A 245 -16.80 17.20 37.83
N PRO A 246 -17.66 17.31 38.86
CA PRO A 246 -19.12 17.35 38.67
C PRO A 246 -19.65 18.68 38.12
N LYS A 247 -18.93 19.80 38.32
CA LYS A 247 -19.40 21.14 37.93
C LYS A 247 -18.87 21.51 36.54
N THR A 248 -19.63 21.22 35.49
CA THR A 248 -19.21 21.44 34.09
C THR A 248 -18.78 22.88 33.77
N ALA A 249 -19.37 23.89 34.42
CA ALA A 249 -19.03 25.30 34.25
C ALA A 249 -17.85 25.78 35.11
N ALA A 250 -17.26 24.94 35.97
CA ALA A 250 -16.13 25.35 36.81
C ALA A 250 -14.84 25.47 36.00
N ALA A 251 -13.95 26.37 36.46
CA ALA A 251 -12.65 26.62 35.84
C ALA A 251 -11.60 25.57 36.28
N TYR A 252 -11.81 24.32 35.90
CA TYR A 252 -10.91 23.21 36.26
C TYR A 252 -9.57 23.29 35.54
N ARG A 253 -8.54 22.69 36.13
CA ARG A 253 -7.20 22.52 35.58
C ARG A 253 -6.94 21.05 35.31
N ILE A 254 -6.81 20.66 34.06
CA ILE A 254 -6.79 19.23 33.66
C ILE A 254 -5.55 18.94 32.81
N ALA A 255 -4.69 18.03 33.27
CA ALA A 255 -3.59 17.52 32.46
C ALA A 255 -3.93 16.18 31.82
N VAL A 256 -3.66 16.04 30.53
CA VAL A 256 -3.73 14.78 29.78
C VAL A 256 -2.31 14.37 29.45
N VAL A 257 -1.89 13.18 29.89
CA VAL A 257 -0.52 12.69 29.70
C VAL A 257 -0.51 11.64 28.60
N GLY A 258 0.19 11.90 27.50
CA GLY A 258 0.31 10.98 26.37
C GLY A 258 0.35 11.71 25.02
N ALA A 259 0.65 10.97 23.95
CA ALA A 259 0.78 11.50 22.59
C ALA A 259 0.07 10.64 21.52
N GLY A 260 -0.64 9.59 21.93
CA GLY A 260 -1.40 8.72 21.02
C GLY A 260 -2.86 9.15 20.89
N GLN A 261 -3.61 8.45 20.05
CA GLN A 261 -5.02 8.73 19.76
C GLN A 261 -5.86 9.03 21.01
N SER A 262 -5.79 8.21 22.07
CA SER A 262 -6.60 8.43 23.27
C SER A 262 -6.30 9.77 23.96
N ALA A 263 -5.03 10.21 23.96
CA ALA A 263 -4.65 11.48 24.56
C ALA A 263 -5.22 12.65 23.74
N ALA A 264 -5.09 12.56 22.41
CA ALA A 264 -5.62 13.55 21.48
C ALA A 264 -7.16 13.65 21.55
N GLU A 265 -7.88 12.53 21.56
CA GLU A 265 -9.35 12.52 21.65
C GLU A 265 -9.85 13.10 22.97
N ILE A 266 -9.23 12.75 24.10
CA ILE A 266 -9.59 13.30 25.42
C ILE A 266 -9.32 14.81 25.43
N PHE A 267 -8.13 15.24 25.01
CA PHE A 267 -7.78 16.65 24.95
C PHE A 267 -8.70 17.44 24.01
N HIS A 268 -9.08 16.86 22.87
CA HIS A 268 -10.05 17.45 21.94
C HIS A 268 -11.44 17.57 22.56
N ASN A 269 -11.89 16.57 23.34
CA ASN A 269 -13.20 16.52 23.96
C ASN A 269 -13.38 17.47 25.16
N LEU A 270 -12.31 17.71 25.92
CA LEU A 270 -12.38 18.47 27.17
C LEU A 270 -12.99 19.89 27.02
N PRO A 271 -12.64 20.71 26.01
CA PRO A 271 -13.23 22.06 25.88
C PRO A 271 -14.74 22.06 25.62
N ALA A 272 -15.27 21.04 24.93
CA ALA A 272 -16.70 20.91 24.74
C ALA A 272 -17.42 20.49 26.05
N ARG A 273 -16.74 19.70 26.89
CA ARG A 273 -17.30 19.18 28.15
C ARG A 273 -17.17 20.13 29.33
N TYR A 274 -16.06 20.86 29.40
CA TYR A 274 -15.71 21.82 30.44
C TYR A 274 -15.25 23.13 29.79
N PRO A 275 -16.18 24.00 29.33
CA PRO A 275 -15.85 25.18 28.53
C PRO A 275 -14.92 26.20 29.21
N ASN A 276 -14.92 26.23 30.54
CA ASN A 276 -14.11 27.15 31.33
C ASN A 276 -12.80 26.52 31.85
N ALA A 277 -12.51 25.26 31.50
CA ALA A 277 -11.34 24.56 31.98
C ALA A 277 -10.05 25.00 31.26
N ARG A 278 -8.95 25.03 32.00
CA ARG A 278 -7.59 25.07 31.44
C ARG A 278 -7.07 23.66 31.27
N THR A 279 -6.58 23.34 30.08
CA THR A 279 -6.16 21.99 29.73
C THR A 279 -4.75 21.97 29.18
N TRP A 280 -3.98 20.94 29.56
CA TRP A 280 -2.64 20.69 29.05
C TRP A 280 -2.55 19.28 28.48
N LEU A 281 -2.06 19.16 27.25
CA LEU A 281 -1.60 17.89 26.71
C LEU A 281 -0.08 17.79 26.95
N VAL A 282 0.34 16.94 27.88
CA VAL A 282 1.75 16.74 28.24
C VAL A 282 2.27 15.52 27.50
N MET A 283 3.27 15.72 26.64
CA MET A 283 3.79 14.68 25.77
C MET A 283 5.32 14.65 25.75
N ARG A 284 5.87 13.42 25.79
CA ARG A 284 7.33 13.19 25.68
C ARG A 284 7.86 13.49 24.27
N PRO A 285 7.21 13.07 23.18
CA PRO A 285 7.61 13.50 21.84
C PRO A 285 7.44 15.00 21.66
N GLU A 286 8.22 15.61 20.77
CA GLU A 286 8.08 17.03 20.44
C GLU A 286 6.78 17.33 19.67
N PHE A 287 6.31 16.37 18.87
CA PHE A 287 5.16 16.54 17.98
C PHE A 287 4.20 15.36 18.05
N LEU A 288 2.91 15.64 17.82
CA LEU A 288 1.93 14.61 17.48
C LEU A 288 2.25 14.06 16.09
N ARG A 289 2.25 12.74 15.94
CA ARG A 289 2.60 12.07 14.68
C ARG A 289 1.34 11.46 14.05
N PRO A 290 1.16 11.61 12.72
CA PRO A 290 0.03 10.99 12.04
C PRO A 290 0.14 9.47 12.07
N SER A 291 -0.99 8.79 12.17
CA SER A 291 -1.06 7.34 11.95
C SER A 291 -0.86 7.04 10.47
N ASP A 292 0.05 6.13 10.13
CA ASP A 292 0.23 5.68 8.75
C ASP A 292 -0.83 4.63 8.38
N ASP A 293 -1.77 5.02 7.53
CA ASP A 293 -2.79 4.16 6.95
C ASP A 293 -2.66 4.00 5.42
N SER A 294 -1.47 4.30 4.88
CA SER A 294 -1.16 4.13 3.45
C SER A 294 -1.31 2.66 3.03
N PRO A 295 -1.79 2.39 1.80
CA PRO A 295 -2.25 1.05 1.42
C PRO A 295 -1.17 -0.04 1.49
N PHE A 296 0.08 0.27 1.11
CA PHE A 296 1.18 -0.71 1.19
C PHE A 296 1.58 -1.02 2.63
N VAL A 297 1.70 0.01 3.48
CA VAL A 297 2.06 -0.18 4.89
C VAL A 297 0.92 -0.88 5.64
N ASN A 298 -0.32 -0.51 5.36
CA ASN A 298 -1.52 -1.08 5.97
C ASN A 298 -1.76 -2.56 5.61
N SER A 299 -1.05 -3.09 4.60
CA SER A 299 -1.04 -4.53 4.28
C SER A 299 -0.45 -5.40 5.40
N VAL A 300 0.29 -4.82 6.35
CA VAL A 300 0.74 -5.49 7.58
C VAL A 300 -0.44 -6.00 8.43
N PHE A 301 -1.64 -5.44 8.23
CA PHE A 301 -2.88 -5.86 8.89
C PHE A 301 -3.72 -6.84 8.06
N ASN A 302 -3.25 -7.27 6.89
CA ASN A 302 -3.94 -8.29 6.13
C ASN A 302 -3.89 -9.63 6.87
N PRO A 303 -4.98 -10.43 6.86
CA PRO A 303 -4.97 -11.71 7.54
C PRO A 303 -3.85 -12.64 7.08
N GLU A 304 -3.64 -12.78 5.77
CA GLU A 304 -2.61 -13.65 5.19
C GLU A 304 -1.17 -13.25 5.58
N TYR A 305 -0.95 -12.02 6.06
CA TYR A 305 0.38 -11.55 6.46
C TYR A 305 0.96 -12.33 7.66
N ILE A 306 0.11 -12.87 8.53
CA ILE A 306 0.56 -13.66 9.69
C ILE A 306 1.33 -14.90 9.23
N ASP A 307 0.94 -15.52 8.12
CA ASP A 307 1.62 -16.72 7.58
C ASP A 307 3.02 -16.40 7.06
N CYS A 308 3.23 -15.17 6.60
CA CYS A 308 4.54 -14.66 6.21
C CYS A 308 5.38 -14.22 7.42
N LEU A 309 4.76 -13.70 8.47
CA LEU A 309 5.43 -13.13 9.65
C LEU A 309 5.82 -14.19 10.68
N PHE A 310 4.92 -15.13 10.99
CA PHE A 310 5.11 -16.12 12.05
C PHE A 310 6.37 -16.99 11.86
N PRO A 311 6.74 -17.44 10.64
CA PRO A 311 7.95 -18.25 10.43
C PRO A 311 9.27 -17.47 10.52
N LYS A 312 9.26 -16.13 10.56
CA LYS A 312 10.48 -15.32 10.59
C LYS A 312 11.25 -15.46 11.91
N SER A 313 12.49 -15.01 11.96
CA SER A 313 13.25 -14.98 13.22
C SER A 313 12.67 -13.94 14.20
N ALA A 314 12.91 -14.13 15.50
CA ALA A 314 12.55 -13.16 16.54
C ALA A 314 13.06 -11.75 16.24
N ARG A 315 14.29 -11.68 15.71
CA ARG A 315 14.97 -10.44 15.33
C ARG A 315 14.23 -9.74 14.19
N ASP A 316 13.87 -10.48 13.14
CA ASP A 316 13.17 -9.91 11.98
C ASP A 316 11.76 -9.46 12.34
N ARG A 317 11.02 -10.25 13.14
CA ARG A 317 9.71 -9.84 13.66
C ARG A 317 9.84 -8.55 14.48
N SER A 318 10.82 -8.46 15.36
CA SER A 318 11.05 -7.26 16.18
C SER A 318 11.39 -6.04 15.32
N SER A 319 12.22 -6.21 14.29
CA SER A 319 12.60 -5.14 13.36
C SER A 319 11.38 -4.64 12.56
N LEU A 320 10.53 -5.56 12.11
CA LEU A 320 9.32 -5.27 11.36
C LEU A 320 8.29 -4.55 12.24
N LEU A 321 8.04 -5.03 13.46
CA LEU A 321 7.16 -4.38 14.43
C LEU A 321 7.65 -2.97 14.79
N ALA A 322 8.97 -2.77 14.87
CA ALA A 322 9.55 -1.45 15.09
C ALA A 322 9.32 -0.51 13.90
N GLY A 323 9.55 -0.97 12.67
CA GLY A 323 9.33 -0.18 11.45
C GLY A 323 7.85 0.16 11.21
N ALA A 324 6.94 -0.77 11.48
CA ALA A 324 5.50 -0.56 11.31
C ALA A 324 4.82 0.09 12.52
N ARG A 325 5.57 0.49 13.57
CA ARG A 325 5.03 1.03 14.83
C ARG A 325 4.13 2.24 14.63
N ALA A 326 4.44 3.11 13.66
CA ALA A 326 3.71 4.33 13.33
C ALA A 326 2.31 4.09 12.75
N THR A 327 1.93 2.85 12.46
CA THR A 327 0.56 2.50 12.03
C THR A 327 -0.44 2.47 13.19
N ASN A 328 0.02 2.22 14.43
CA ASN A 328 -0.85 1.92 15.57
C ASN A 328 -0.44 2.58 16.90
N TYR A 329 0.86 2.72 17.18
CA TYR A 329 1.35 3.13 18.50
C TYR A 329 1.95 4.53 18.52
N GLY A 330 1.49 5.35 19.46
CA GLY A 330 2.04 6.71 19.67
C GLY A 330 1.73 7.68 18.54
N VAL A 331 0.65 7.41 17.80
CA VAL A 331 0.19 8.18 16.64
C VAL A 331 -1.27 8.58 16.80
N VAL A 332 -1.68 9.57 16.01
CA VAL A 332 -3.02 10.19 16.01
C VAL A 332 -3.51 10.26 14.57
N ARG A 333 -4.82 10.08 14.33
CA ARG A 333 -5.40 10.30 13.00
C ARG A 333 -5.12 11.71 12.50
N LEU A 334 -4.68 11.85 11.25
CA LEU A 334 -4.28 13.13 10.67
C LEU A 334 -5.36 14.21 10.82
N SER A 335 -6.62 13.89 10.51
CA SER A 335 -7.74 14.83 10.64
C SER A 335 -7.90 15.39 12.06
N LEU A 336 -7.64 14.58 13.10
CA LEU A 336 -7.71 15.04 14.49
C LEU A 336 -6.49 15.91 14.86
N ILE A 337 -5.31 15.65 14.28
CA ILE A 337 -4.14 16.52 14.43
C ILE A 337 -4.46 17.90 13.83
N GLU A 338 -5.04 17.93 12.64
CA GLU A 338 -5.44 19.16 11.95
C GLU A 338 -6.46 19.95 12.78
N GLU A 339 -7.53 19.31 13.28
CA GLU A 339 -8.52 19.96 14.15
C GLU A 339 -7.92 20.52 15.45
N LEU A 340 -6.97 19.80 16.06
CA LEU A 340 -6.25 20.29 17.23
C LEU A 340 -5.35 21.48 16.89
N TYR A 341 -4.67 21.44 15.75
CA TYR A 341 -3.81 22.52 15.28
C TYR A 341 -4.62 23.78 14.93
N GLU A 342 -5.76 23.63 14.27
CA GLU A 342 -6.70 24.72 14.00
C GLU A 342 -7.16 25.39 15.30
N ARG A 343 -7.44 24.61 16.35
CA ARG A 343 -7.78 25.15 17.68
C ARG A 343 -6.62 25.94 18.28
N MET A 344 -5.39 25.45 18.18
CA MET A 344 -4.21 26.21 18.66
C MET A 344 -4.03 27.51 17.88
N TYR A 345 -4.24 27.47 16.55
CA TYR A 345 -4.16 28.66 15.69
C TYR A 345 -5.26 29.68 16.01
N ASP A 346 -6.49 29.24 16.28
CA ASP A 346 -7.59 30.14 16.66
C ASP A 346 -7.31 30.83 18.01
N GLN A 347 -6.72 30.12 18.98
CA GLN A 347 -6.24 30.73 20.22
C GLN A 347 -5.14 31.77 19.95
N LYS A 348 -4.16 31.46 19.10
CA LYS A 348 -3.11 32.42 18.69
C LYS A 348 -3.69 33.67 18.08
N ARG A 349 -4.66 33.50 17.18
CA ARG A 349 -5.34 34.60 16.47
C ARG A 349 -6.16 35.48 17.40
N ARG A 350 -6.82 34.91 18.41
CA ARG A 350 -7.71 35.64 19.34
C ARG A 350 -7.02 36.20 20.58
N LEU A 351 -6.06 35.46 21.14
CA LEU A 351 -5.43 35.76 22.43
C LEU A 351 -3.99 36.27 22.29
N GLY A 352 -3.40 36.21 21.09
CA GLY A 352 -2.03 36.66 20.80
C GLY A 352 -1.00 35.53 20.79
N ALA A 353 0.25 35.90 20.51
CA ALA A 353 1.36 34.96 20.30
C ALA A 353 1.91 34.32 21.59
N ASP A 354 1.59 34.87 22.76
CA ASP A 354 1.99 34.32 24.05
C ASP A 354 1.14 33.09 24.40
N GLU A 355 1.69 31.90 24.15
CA GLU A 355 1.02 30.62 24.43
C GLU A 355 0.72 30.39 25.91
N THR A 356 1.38 31.10 26.83
CA THR A 356 1.13 30.95 28.27
C THR A 356 -0.24 31.46 28.69
N GLN A 357 -0.85 32.35 27.89
CA GLN A 357 -2.20 32.88 28.10
C GLN A 357 -3.31 31.97 27.55
N TRP A 358 -2.96 30.95 26.77
CA TRP A 358 -3.96 30.11 26.11
C TRP A 358 -4.63 29.15 27.10
N PRO A 359 -5.96 28.96 27.03
CA PRO A 359 -6.67 28.05 27.92
C PRO A 359 -6.33 26.58 27.65
N HIS A 360 -6.02 26.22 26.40
CA HIS A 360 -5.66 24.86 26.02
C HIS A 360 -4.26 24.84 25.41
N ARG A 361 -3.33 24.08 26.00
CA ARG A 361 -1.92 24.07 25.61
C ARG A 361 -1.42 22.67 25.32
N ILE A 362 -0.55 22.53 24.33
CA ILE A 362 0.15 21.28 24.02
C ILE A 362 1.62 21.47 24.39
N LEU A 363 2.13 20.66 25.30
CA LEU A 363 3.48 20.73 25.84
C LEU A 363 4.31 19.55 25.32
N GLY A 364 4.94 19.78 24.17
CA GLY A 364 5.89 18.85 23.53
C GLY A 364 7.22 18.73 24.26
N GLY A 365 7.88 17.58 24.15
CA GLY A 365 9.23 17.41 24.68
C GLY A 365 9.32 17.49 26.21
N ARG A 366 8.24 17.10 26.93
CA ARG A 366 8.18 17.14 28.40
C ARG A 366 8.08 15.76 29.01
N ARG A 367 8.89 15.50 30.04
CA ARG A 367 8.76 14.31 30.92
C ARG A 367 8.31 14.71 32.31
N ILE A 368 7.53 13.85 32.94
CA ILE A 368 7.13 14.01 34.34
C ILE A 368 8.34 13.68 35.20
N ALA A 369 8.87 14.67 35.91
CA ALA A 369 9.94 14.48 36.86
C ALA A 369 9.39 13.98 38.19
N ARG A 370 8.42 14.71 38.75
CA ARG A 370 7.83 14.42 40.06
C ARG A 370 6.36 14.81 40.09
N LEU A 371 5.60 14.11 40.94
CA LEU A 371 4.23 14.44 41.28
C LEU A 371 4.17 14.78 42.77
N GLU A 372 3.74 15.99 43.09
CA GLU A 372 3.53 16.44 44.45
C GLU A 372 2.02 16.55 44.71
N SER A 373 1.58 16.14 45.90
CA SER A 373 0.21 16.35 46.37
C SER A 373 0.25 17.24 47.61
N PRO A 374 0.46 18.57 47.44
CA PRO A 374 0.59 19.49 48.56
C PRO A 374 -0.73 19.66 49.35
N ARG A 375 -1.88 19.27 48.77
CA ARG A 375 -3.21 19.22 49.41
C ARG A 375 -3.99 18.03 48.88
N ALA A 376 -4.93 17.51 49.67
CA ALA A 376 -5.80 16.38 49.25
C ALA A 376 -6.58 16.64 47.94
N ASP A 377 -6.84 17.91 47.61
CA ASP A 377 -7.63 18.34 46.45
C ASP A 377 -6.83 18.96 45.30
N SER A 378 -5.49 19.03 45.38
CA SER A 378 -4.66 19.65 44.33
C SER A 378 -3.41 18.82 44.06
N LEU A 379 -3.12 18.61 42.78
CA LEU A 379 -1.92 17.94 42.30
C LEU A 379 -0.98 18.96 41.67
N THR A 380 0.31 18.82 41.93
CA THR A 380 1.35 19.64 41.32
C THR A 380 2.27 18.73 40.51
N LEU A 381 2.27 18.93 39.19
CA LEU A 381 3.06 18.16 38.23
C LEU A 381 4.34 18.93 37.90
N LYS A 382 5.49 18.36 38.27
CA LYS A 382 6.82 18.88 37.92
C LYS A 382 7.26 18.27 36.59
N LEU A 383 7.53 19.13 35.62
CA LEU A 383 7.91 18.76 34.26
C LEU A 383 9.35 19.20 33.98
N ARG A 384 10.10 18.34 33.29
CA ARG A 384 11.42 18.68 32.73
C ARG A 384 11.38 18.56 31.22
N ARG A 385 12.20 19.36 30.52
CA ARG A 385 12.46 19.14 29.10
C ARG A 385 13.18 17.81 28.89
N VAL A 386 12.94 17.19 27.76
CA VAL A 386 13.68 15.99 27.35
C VAL A 386 14.96 16.49 26.66
N GLY A 387 16.12 16.30 27.29
CA GLY A 387 17.40 16.74 26.73
C GLY A 387 17.75 16.07 25.40
N HIS A 388 18.55 16.76 24.57
CA HIS A 388 18.94 16.37 23.20
C HIS A 388 19.64 15.00 23.06
N GLY A 389 20.00 14.34 24.18
CA GLY A 389 20.65 13.02 24.21
C GLY A 389 19.70 11.81 24.28
N ALA A 390 18.40 11.99 24.55
CA ALA A 390 17.48 10.88 24.83
C ALA A 390 16.89 10.19 23.58
N ASP A 391 16.99 10.79 22.39
CA ASP A 391 16.44 10.22 21.14
C ASP A 391 17.24 9.02 20.61
N ARG A 392 18.45 8.77 21.12
CA ARG A 392 19.21 7.54 20.80
C ARG A 392 18.59 6.26 21.40
N ALA A 393 17.72 6.36 22.41
CA ALA A 393 17.19 5.20 23.12
C ALA A 393 15.97 4.54 22.45
N GLN A 394 15.34 5.16 21.44
CA GLN A 394 14.18 4.55 20.75
C GLN A 394 14.54 3.75 19.49
N ASN A 395 15.72 3.97 18.89
CA ASN A 395 16.15 3.25 17.68
C ASN A 395 17.13 2.09 17.91
N GLY A 396 17.38 1.69 19.16
CA GLY A 396 18.14 0.47 19.44
C GLY A 396 18.20 0.15 20.92
N ARG A 397 17.47 -0.89 21.34
CA ARG A 397 17.77 -1.55 22.61
C ARG A 397 19.17 -2.17 22.51
N ARG A 398 20.19 -1.50 23.06
CA ARG A 398 21.36 -2.19 23.60
C ARG A 398 21.00 -2.64 25.02
N GLU A 399 20.99 -3.95 25.25
CA GLU A 399 20.92 -4.52 26.59
C GLU A 399 22.18 -4.11 27.36
N GLY A 400 22.02 -3.53 28.57
CA GLY A 400 23.12 -3.46 29.54
C GLY A 400 23.52 -2.09 30.12
N VAL A 401 22.61 -1.14 30.32
CA VAL A 401 22.87 0.02 31.20
C VAL A 401 21.71 0.12 32.19
N SER A 402 22.02 0.02 33.47
CA SER A 402 21.10 0.23 34.60
C SER A 402 20.63 1.69 34.63
N GLU A 403 19.35 1.90 34.99
CA GLU A 403 18.74 3.23 35.15
C GLU A 403 19.42 4.10 36.22
N GLU A 404 20.35 3.55 37.01
CA GLU A 404 21.06 4.24 38.10
C GLU A 404 22.34 4.98 37.64
N GLU A 405 22.91 4.69 36.47
CA GLU A 405 24.21 5.28 36.04
C GLU A 405 24.07 6.54 35.16
N ALA A 406 22.85 7.06 34.97
CA ALA A 406 22.58 8.27 34.17
C ALA A 406 22.39 9.55 35.01
N GLU A 407 22.65 9.50 36.32
CA GLU A 407 22.40 10.61 37.27
C GLU A 407 23.61 11.52 37.56
N GLU A 408 24.82 11.26 37.03
CA GLU A 408 26.03 12.03 37.41
C GLU A 408 26.40 13.19 36.46
N GLY A 409 25.40 13.86 35.88
CA GLY A 409 25.62 15.02 35.01
C GLY A 409 24.43 15.97 34.94
N GLU A 410 23.93 16.41 36.09
CA GLU A 410 22.84 17.40 36.16
C GLU A 410 23.39 18.83 36.04
N GLU A 411 23.34 19.41 34.85
CA GLU A 411 23.20 20.87 34.71
C GLU A 411 21.76 21.24 35.10
N GLU A 412 21.58 22.34 35.86
CA GLU A 412 20.29 22.85 36.36
C GLU A 412 19.34 23.22 35.20
N GLU A 413 18.65 22.25 34.61
CA GLU A 413 17.55 22.52 33.68
C GLU A 413 16.31 23.02 34.45
N GLU A 414 15.73 24.14 34.00
CA GLU A 414 14.53 24.74 34.61
C GLU A 414 13.34 23.75 34.67
N GLU A 415 12.82 23.50 35.87
CA GLU A 415 11.61 22.70 36.09
C GLU A 415 10.33 23.53 35.89
N GLU A 416 9.47 23.12 34.96
CA GLU A 416 8.16 23.71 34.77
C GLU A 416 7.15 23.09 35.74
N THR A 417 6.35 23.92 36.42
CA THR A 417 5.36 23.46 37.40
C THR A 417 3.94 23.68 36.89
N LEU A 418 3.12 22.62 36.86
CA LEU A 418 1.68 22.71 36.56
C LEU A 418 0.85 22.28 37.76
N GLU A 419 0.01 23.19 38.25
CA GLU A 419 -1.02 22.81 39.22
C GLU A 419 -2.30 22.35 38.51
N VAL A 420 -2.78 21.17 38.88
CA VAL A 420 -3.90 20.50 38.23
C VAL A 420 -4.86 19.89 39.24
N ASP A 421 -6.13 19.86 38.89
CA ASP A 421 -7.18 19.25 39.72
C ASP A 421 -7.33 17.76 39.38
N VAL A 422 -7.07 17.37 38.12
CA VAL A 422 -7.11 15.99 37.64
C VAL A 422 -6.01 15.73 36.61
N ILE A 423 -5.43 14.52 36.68
CA ILE A 423 -4.53 13.99 35.65
C ILE A 423 -5.20 12.81 34.96
N VAL A 424 -5.27 12.88 33.63
CA VAL A 424 -5.72 11.78 32.77
C VAL A 424 -4.52 11.11 32.13
N ALA A 425 -4.17 9.91 32.57
CA ALA A 425 -3.10 9.11 32.02
C ALA A 425 -3.57 8.37 30.76
N ALA A 426 -3.22 8.88 29.58
CA ALA A 426 -3.49 8.26 28.29
C ALA A 426 -2.25 7.52 27.76
N THR A 427 -1.71 6.63 28.59
CA THR A 427 -0.38 6.03 28.46
C THR A 427 -0.37 4.61 27.90
N GLY A 428 -1.51 4.15 27.36
CA GLY A 428 -1.62 2.89 26.62
C GLY A 428 -1.95 1.69 27.50
N TYR A 429 -1.69 0.48 26.99
CA TYR A 429 -2.09 -0.77 27.64
C TYR A 429 -0.94 -1.79 27.64
N GLN A 430 -0.88 -2.63 28.68
CA GLN A 430 -0.03 -3.82 28.77
C GLN A 430 -0.86 -5.08 28.55
N ARG A 431 -0.26 -6.12 27.98
CA ARG A 431 -0.93 -7.36 27.55
C ARG A 431 -0.20 -8.58 28.10
N ASN A 432 -0.14 -8.70 29.42
CA ASN A 432 0.58 -9.74 30.15
C ASN A 432 -0.26 -10.44 31.24
N ALA A 433 -1.56 -10.11 31.36
CA ALA A 433 -2.45 -10.69 32.37
C ALA A 433 -2.53 -12.22 32.29
N HIS A 434 -2.46 -12.78 31.08
CA HIS A 434 -2.48 -14.23 30.84
C HIS A 434 -1.32 -14.97 31.52
N VAL A 435 -0.17 -14.30 31.70
CA VAL A 435 1.01 -14.90 32.34
C VAL A 435 0.71 -15.27 33.79
N GLN A 436 0.06 -14.36 34.54
CA GLN A 436 -0.32 -14.60 35.93
C GLN A 436 -1.53 -15.54 36.05
N LEU A 437 -2.51 -15.43 35.14
CA LEU A 437 -3.65 -16.37 35.11
C LEU A 437 -3.20 -17.83 34.96
N LEU A 438 -2.10 -18.07 34.24
CA LEU A 438 -1.57 -19.41 33.96
C LEU A 438 -0.48 -19.85 34.94
N ARG A 439 -0.34 -19.19 36.09
CA ARG A 439 0.72 -19.50 37.06
C ARG A 439 0.77 -20.97 37.47
N ALA A 440 -0.38 -21.58 37.71
CA ALA A 440 -0.48 -22.98 38.08
C ALA A 440 -0.05 -23.97 36.98
N ALA A 441 0.06 -23.52 35.72
CA ALA A 441 0.46 -24.34 34.59
C ALA A 441 1.93 -24.15 34.19
N TRP A 442 2.70 -23.32 34.90
CA TRP A 442 4.08 -23.01 34.50
C TRP A 442 5.02 -24.23 34.49
N ASP A 443 4.86 -25.19 35.41
CA ASP A 443 5.69 -26.41 35.45
C ASP A 443 5.42 -27.38 34.28
N MET A 444 4.35 -27.15 33.52
CA MET A 444 4.01 -27.91 32.32
C MET A 444 4.65 -27.33 31.06
N LEU A 445 5.28 -26.15 31.15
CA LEU A 445 5.93 -25.47 30.03
C LEU A 445 7.33 -26.06 29.76
N PRO A 446 7.85 -25.94 28.52
CA PRO A 446 9.22 -26.33 28.19
C PRO A 446 10.28 -25.52 28.93
N GLU A 447 11.48 -26.09 29.08
CA GLU A 447 12.63 -25.41 29.69
C GLU A 447 13.09 -24.22 28.85
N ALA A 448 13.44 -23.12 29.53
CA ALA A 448 13.95 -21.94 28.85
C ALA A 448 15.39 -22.16 28.38
N HIS A 449 15.64 -22.04 27.08
CA HIS A 449 16.96 -22.22 26.48
C HIS A 449 17.80 -20.91 26.48
N SER A 450 17.27 -19.81 27.04
CA SER A 450 17.95 -18.51 27.12
C SER A 450 17.39 -17.65 28.27
N PRO A 451 18.22 -16.97 29.08
CA PRO A 451 17.79 -16.22 30.27
C PRO A 451 17.19 -14.83 29.96
N ARG A 452 16.60 -14.62 28.78
CA ARG A 452 15.94 -13.34 28.45
C ARG A 452 14.55 -13.29 29.08
N LYS A 453 14.31 -12.29 29.94
CA LYS A 453 13.08 -12.17 30.76
C LYS A 453 11.80 -11.87 29.97
N THR A 454 11.88 -11.27 28.78
CA THR A 454 10.71 -10.96 27.93
C THR A 454 11.14 -10.84 26.47
N GLY A 455 10.50 -11.56 25.55
CA GLY A 455 10.87 -11.50 24.14
C GLY A 455 9.68 -11.64 23.19
N THR A 456 9.90 -11.26 21.94
CA THR A 456 9.02 -11.40 20.77
C THR A 456 8.49 -12.84 20.57
N ASP A 457 9.13 -13.83 21.20
CA ASP A 457 8.87 -15.27 21.04
C ASP A 457 8.10 -15.89 22.21
N GLY A 458 7.82 -15.13 23.28
CA GLY A 458 7.15 -15.63 24.46
C GLY A 458 7.62 -14.98 25.77
N TRP A 459 7.11 -15.52 26.87
CA TRP A 459 7.41 -15.06 28.22
C TRP A 459 8.26 -16.08 28.96
N THR A 460 9.29 -15.60 29.66
CA THR A 460 10.08 -16.45 30.56
C THR A 460 9.50 -16.32 31.97
N VAL A 461 9.18 -17.46 32.59
CA VAL A 461 8.62 -17.55 33.93
C VAL A 461 9.51 -18.41 34.80
N GLU A 462 9.66 -18.05 36.07
CA GLU A 462 10.48 -18.80 37.03
C GLU A 462 9.60 -19.75 37.82
N THR A 463 10.00 -21.02 37.92
CA THR A 463 9.38 -22.03 38.79
C THR A 463 10.42 -22.68 39.70
N ASP A 464 9.99 -23.46 40.69
CA ASP A 464 10.89 -24.19 41.59
C ASP A 464 11.80 -25.17 40.82
N GLY A 465 11.38 -25.61 39.63
CA GLY A 465 12.14 -26.46 38.71
C GLY A 465 13.00 -25.70 37.69
N GLY A 466 13.19 -24.39 37.85
CA GLY A 466 13.97 -23.52 36.96
C GLY A 466 13.14 -22.72 35.95
N ALA A 467 13.82 -21.93 35.10
CA ALA A 467 13.17 -21.05 34.14
C ALA A 467 12.43 -21.84 33.03
N ARG A 468 11.20 -21.41 32.72
CA ARG A 468 10.31 -21.99 31.71
C ARG A 468 9.89 -20.95 30.67
N THR A 469 9.53 -21.41 29.46
CA THR A 469 9.12 -20.53 28.36
C THR A 469 7.65 -20.75 27.98
N LEU A 470 6.83 -19.70 28.14
CA LEU A 470 5.47 -19.62 27.64
C LEU A 470 5.48 -19.05 26.22
N ALA A 471 5.38 -19.96 25.23
CA ALA A 471 5.35 -19.63 23.81
C ALA A 471 4.07 -20.19 23.16
N VAL A 472 3.68 -19.60 22.03
CA VAL A 472 2.50 -20.01 21.25
C VAL A 472 2.90 -20.60 19.89
N GLY A 473 2.06 -21.51 19.38
CA GLY A 473 2.06 -21.95 17.99
C GLY A 473 1.40 -20.93 17.06
N ARG A 474 1.44 -21.20 15.76
CA ARG A 474 0.77 -20.39 14.72
C ARG A 474 -0.75 -20.41 14.89
N ASP A 475 -1.28 -21.48 15.47
CA ASP A 475 -2.69 -21.65 15.81
C ASP A 475 -3.09 -20.95 17.12
N TYR A 476 -2.22 -20.10 17.69
CA TYR A 476 -2.38 -19.42 18.97
C TYR A 476 -2.38 -20.33 20.22
N GLY A 477 -2.18 -21.64 20.06
CA GLY A 477 -2.13 -22.59 21.16
C GLY A 477 -0.82 -22.51 21.94
N ILE A 478 -0.87 -22.60 23.27
CA ILE A 478 0.32 -22.65 24.11
C ILE A 478 1.08 -23.96 23.87
N LYS A 479 2.41 -23.86 23.75
CA LYS A 479 3.30 -25.01 23.62
C LYS A 479 3.62 -25.57 24.99
N PHE A 480 2.91 -26.62 25.40
CA PHE A 480 3.25 -27.41 26.58
C PHE A 480 4.33 -28.45 26.28
N ARG A 481 5.01 -28.95 27.32
CA ARG A 481 5.96 -30.06 27.20
C ARG A 481 5.24 -31.32 26.70
N ALA A 482 5.88 -32.05 25.80
CA ALA A 482 5.30 -33.26 25.20
C ALA A 482 4.84 -34.25 26.28
N GLY A 483 3.61 -34.77 26.13
CA GLY A 483 3.00 -35.73 27.07
C GLY A 483 2.32 -35.12 28.29
N THR A 484 2.45 -33.82 28.57
CA THR A 484 1.81 -33.19 29.75
C THR A 484 0.33 -32.85 29.57
N VAL A 485 -0.10 -32.57 28.34
CA VAL A 485 -1.48 -32.23 27.99
C VAL A 485 -1.95 -33.20 26.90
N ALA A 486 -3.17 -33.72 27.04
CA ALA A 486 -3.78 -34.60 26.07
C ALA A 486 -3.97 -33.89 24.72
N SER A 487 -3.96 -34.63 23.62
CA SER A 487 -4.02 -34.04 22.27
C SER A 487 -5.30 -33.24 21.99
N ASP A 488 -6.38 -33.54 22.71
CA ASP A 488 -7.72 -32.94 22.62
C ASP A 488 -8.01 -31.85 23.67
N ALA A 489 -6.99 -31.46 24.45
CA ALA A 489 -7.06 -30.39 25.44
C ALA A 489 -6.00 -29.31 25.19
N GLY A 490 -6.24 -28.09 25.66
CA GLY A 490 -5.25 -27.02 25.52
C GLY A 490 -5.69 -25.65 26.02
N VAL A 491 -4.78 -24.69 25.88
CA VAL A 491 -4.99 -23.28 26.19
C VAL A 491 -4.54 -22.44 25.00
N TRP A 492 -5.34 -21.46 24.59
CA TRP A 492 -5.08 -20.54 23.49
C TRP A 492 -5.07 -19.10 23.96
N LEU A 493 -4.28 -18.26 23.30
CA LEU A 493 -4.14 -16.84 23.62
C LEU A 493 -4.64 -15.97 22.46
N GLN A 494 -5.44 -14.94 22.74
CA GLN A 494 -5.87 -13.95 21.75
C GLN A 494 -5.62 -12.53 22.24
N GLY A 495 -5.03 -11.71 21.36
CA GLY A 495 -4.78 -10.30 21.63
C GLY A 495 -3.60 -10.00 22.55
N CYS A 496 -2.69 -10.96 22.77
CA CYS A 496 -1.44 -10.79 23.50
C CYS A 496 -0.23 -11.47 22.81
N CYS A 497 -0.36 -11.76 21.52
CA CYS A 497 0.59 -12.48 20.68
C CYS A 497 1.24 -11.60 19.60
N GLU A 498 1.20 -10.26 19.74
CA GLU A 498 1.77 -9.30 18.76
C GLU A 498 3.22 -9.62 18.36
N GLY A 499 4.05 -10.06 19.31
CA GLY A 499 5.45 -10.43 19.03
C GLY A 499 5.57 -11.54 17.98
N THR A 500 4.67 -12.52 17.97
CA THR A 500 4.71 -13.67 17.05
C THR A 500 3.77 -13.51 15.85
N HIS A 501 2.65 -12.81 16.01
CA HIS A 501 1.55 -12.74 15.05
C HIS A 501 1.33 -11.35 14.43
N GLY A 502 2.10 -10.32 14.81
CA GLY A 502 2.09 -9.00 14.17
C GLY A 502 1.15 -7.98 14.81
N LEU A 503 1.19 -6.74 14.30
CA LEU A 503 0.43 -5.59 14.83
C LEU A 503 -1.09 -5.78 14.75
N SER A 504 -1.58 -6.62 13.85
CA SER A 504 -3.00 -6.99 13.78
C SER A 504 -3.49 -7.80 14.97
N ASP A 505 -2.57 -8.36 15.79
CA ASP A 505 -2.93 -9.23 16.90
C ASP A 505 -3.86 -8.53 17.90
N THR A 506 -3.63 -7.24 18.13
CA THR A 506 -4.25 -6.46 19.20
C THR A 506 -5.48 -5.65 18.76
N LEU A 507 -5.88 -5.74 17.49
CA LEU A 507 -6.89 -4.90 16.81
C LEU A 507 -8.16 -5.66 16.36
N PHE A 508 -9.16 -4.90 15.89
CA PHE A 508 -10.46 -5.36 15.37
C PHE A 508 -10.42 -6.01 13.99
N PRO A 509 -11.29 -6.99 13.73
CA PRO A 509 -11.20 -8.32 14.27
C PRO A 509 -10.75 -9.29 13.17
N LYS A 510 -10.13 -10.36 13.64
CA LYS A 510 -9.49 -11.38 12.84
C LYS A 510 -10.47 -12.43 12.31
N SER A 511 -11.54 -12.02 11.65
CA SER A 511 -12.59 -12.94 11.17
C SER A 511 -12.01 -14.16 10.43
N TYR A 512 -10.91 -13.97 9.69
CA TYR A 512 -10.18 -15.05 8.99
C TYR A 512 -9.38 -16.02 9.91
N HIS A 513 -8.81 -15.57 11.03
CA HIS A 513 -7.90 -16.38 11.86
C HIS A 513 -8.59 -17.29 12.89
N HIS A 514 -9.85 -17.01 13.24
CA HIS A 514 -10.62 -17.89 14.13
C HIS A 514 -10.94 -19.25 13.47
N ARG A 515 -10.70 -19.37 12.15
CA ARG A 515 -10.74 -20.63 11.42
C ARG A 515 -9.79 -21.67 12.00
N ASP A 516 -8.61 -21.29 12.49
CA ASP A 516 -7.62 -22.24 13.04
C ASP A 516 -8.11 -22.88 14.35
N ILE A 517 -8.74 -22.08 15.22
CA ILE A 517 -9.36 -22.56 16.47
C ILE A 517 -10.55 -23.48 16.16
N ILE A 518 -11.38 -23.09 15.19
CA ILE A 518 -12.54 -23.89 14.74
C ILE A 518 -12.10 -25.18 14.05
N ASP A 519 -11.06 -25.13 13.22
CA ASP A 519 -10.50 -26.28 12.52
C ASP A 519 -9.92 -27.28 13.51
N ARG A 520 -9.38 -26.80 14.64
CA ARG A 520 -8.91 -27.65 15.73
C ARG A 520 -10.06 -28.29 16.51
N LEU A 521 -11.11 -27.56 16.86
CA LEU A 521 -12.34 -28.15 17.45
C LEU A 521 -12.92 -29.22 16.53
N HIS A 522 -13.02 -28.93 15.23
CA HIS A 522 -13.47 -29.89 14.22
C HIS A 522 -12.54 -31.10 14.07
N SER A 523 -11.21 -30.95 14.24
CA SER A 523 -10.27 -32.07 14.18
C SER A 523 -10.50 -33.11 15.29
N PHE A 524 -11.11 -32.70 16.41
CA PHE A 524 -11.50 -33.57 17.51
C PHE A 524 -12.83 -34.29 17.28
N ALA A 525 -13.68 -33.76 16.39
CA ALA A 525 -14.93 -34.37 15.93
C ALA A 525 -14.73 -35.46 14.84
N MET A 526 -13.49 -35.75 14.44
CA MET A 526 -13.19 -36.75 13.40
C MET A 526 -12.54 -38.00 14.02
N SER A 527 -13.01 -39.18 13.61
CA SER A 527 -12.46 -40.47 14.03
C SER A 527 -10.96 -40.59 13.67
N PRO A 528 -10.17 -41.43 14.37
CA PRO A 528 -8.75 -41.59 14.09
C PRO A 528 -8.44 -41.95 12.62
N ALA A 529 -9.35 -42.67 11.95
CA ALA A 529 -9.21 -43.08 10.56
C ALA A 529 -9.36 -41.93 9.56
N SER A 530 -10.14 -40.90 9.88
CA SER A 530 -10.35 -39.74 8.99
C SER A 530 -9.30 -38.63 9.18
N ARG A 531 -8.52 -38.65 10.28
CA ARG A 531 -7.32 -37.80 10.45
C ARG A 531 -6.20 -38.12 9.47
N LEU A 532 -6.01 -39.40 9.15
CA LEU A 532 -5.01 -39.86 8.15
C LEU A 532 -5.38 -39.42 6.72
N LEU A 533 -6.67 -39.37 6.38
CA LEU A 533 -7.14 -39.01 5.04
C LEU A 533 -7.04 -37.50 4.72
N ARG A 534 -6.99 -36.62 5.74
CA ARG A 534 -6.77 -35.17 5.53
C ARG A 534 -5.30 -34.78 5.36
N SER A 535 -4.37 -35.56 5.92
CA SER A 535 -2.95 -35.44 5.58
C SER A 535 -2.70 -35.65 4.09
N THR A 536 -3.54 -36.47 3.43
CA THR A 536 -3.49 -36.71 1.98
C THR A 536 -4.37 -35.77 1.14
N ALA A 537 -5.39 -35.14 1.71
CA ALA A 537 -6.32 -34.26 0.96
C ALA A 537 -5.78 -32.83 0.72
N SER A 538 -4.77 -32.38 1.46
CA SER A 538 -4.03 -31.14 1.17
C SER A 538 -3.17 -31.23 -0.10
N ALA A 539 -3.10 -32.41 -0.75
CA ALA A 539 -2.33 -32.64 -1.97
C ALA A 539 -3.15 -32.47 -3.28
N PHE A 540 -4.47 -32.29 -3.21
CA PHE A 540 -5.32 -32.12 -4.40
C PHE A 540 -5.57 -30.63 -4.74
N SER A 541 -4.50 -29.90 -5.06
CA SER A 541 -4.60 -28.62 -5.78
C SER A 541 -3.40 -28.35 -6.72
N ARG A 542 -2.78 -29.41 -7.25
CA ARG A 542 -1.76 -29.30 -8.30
C ARG A 542 -2.13 -30.22 -9.45
N ILE A 543 -2.72 -29.64 -10.49
CA ILE A 543 -2.74 -30.22 -11.82
C ILE A 543 -1.48 -29.71 -12.53
N THR A 544 -0.57 -30.61 -12.86
CA THR A 544 0.48 -30.42 -13.86
C THR A 544 0.47 -31.61 -14.82
N PHE A 545 0.46 -31.31 -16.13
CA PHE A 545 0.76 -32.25 -17.23
C PHE A 545 2.28 -32.29 -17.50
N PRO A 546 2.82 -33.30 -18.19
CA PRO A 546 3.81 -34.22 -17.62
C PRO A 546 5.21 -34.06 -18.23
N ARG A 547 6.24 -34.57 -17.54
CA ARG A 547 7.52 -34.90 -18.17
C ARG A 547 8.06 -36.26 -17.71
N HIS A 548 8.71 -36.88 -18.69
CA HIS A 548 9.29 -38.21 -18.72
C HIS A 548 10.31 -38.50 -17.62
N SER A 549 10.26 -39.78 -17.19
CA SER A 549 11.32 -40.67 -16.70
C SER A 549 12.76 -40.15 -16.69
N HIS A 550 13.43 -40.15 -15.52
CA HIS A 550 14.38 -41.20 -15.13
C HIS A 550 15.04 -40.96 -13.76
N THR A 551 15.06 -42.05 -12.97
CA THR A 551 16.13 -42.51 -12.05
C THR A 551 16.47 -41.75 -10.76
N ALA A 552 16.46 -42.53 -9.68
CA ALA A 552 16.75 -42.16 -8.31
C ALA A 552 18.19 -41.64 -8.08
N MET A 553 18.33 -40.56 -7.30
CA MET A 553 19.52 -40.30 -6.48
C MET A 553 19.17 -39.57 -5.18
N LEU A 554 19.84 -40.05 -4.14
CA LEU A 554 19.99 -39.65 -2.74
C LEU A 554 19.61 -38.21 -2.32
N ALA A 555 18.95 -38.15 -1.15
CA ALA A 555 18.51 -36.94 -0.46
C ALA A 555 19.68 -35.99 -0.09
N THR A 556 19.56 -34.74 -0.51
CA THR A 556 20.35 -33.59 -0.03
C THR A 556 19.41 -32.56 0.60
N ALA A 557 19.84 -31.98 1.73
CA ALA A 557 19.07 -31.02 2.51
C ALA A 557 18.65 -29.79 1.67
N ALA A 558 17.35 -29.44 1.70
CA ALA A 558 16.81 -28.34 0.90
C ALA A 558 17.30 -26.97 1.42
N LYS A 559 18.00 -26.22 0.55
CA LYS A 559 18.42 -24.83 0.79
C LYS A 559 17.20 -23.89 0.88
N PRO A 560 17.23 -22.83 1.70
CA PRO A 560 16.17 -21.81 1.75
C PRO A 560 15.96 -21.13 0.38
N PRO A 561 14.75 -20.63 0.08
CA PRO A 561 14.47 -19.96 -1.19
C PRO A 561 15.33 -18.69 -1.33
N PRO A 562 15.87 -18.42 -2.53
CA PRO A 562 16.80 -17.32 -2.76
C PRO A 562 16.14 -15.96 -2.53
N GLN A 563 16.89 -15.01 -1.96
CA GLN A 563 16.41 -13.65 -1.72
C GLN A 563 16.31 -12.88 -3.06
N LYS A 564 15.12 -12.37 -3.40
CA LYS A 564 14.88 -11.55 -4.59
C LYS A 564 15.50 -10.16 -4.45
N ARG A 565 16.24 -9.71 -5.46
CA ARG A 565 16.91 -8.39 -5.52
C ARG A 565 16.87 -7.82 -6.93
N ALA A 566 16.25 -6.65 -7.08
CA ALA A 566 16.33 -5.87 -8.31
C ALA A 566 17.56 -4.95 -8.27
N VAL A 567 18.29 -4.89 -9.39
CA VAL A 567 19.54 -4.13 -9.54
C VAL A 567 19.49 -3.33 -10.82
N ALA A 568 19.98 -2.09 -10.79
CA ALA A 568 20.27 -1.30 -11.98
C ALA A 568 21.74 -1.50 -12.38
N GLY A 569 22.02 -1.94 -13.60
CA GLY A 569 23.38 -2.15 -14.11
C GLY A 569 23.71 -1.14 -15.20
N SER A 570 24.67 -0.26 -14.97
CA SER A 570 25.00 0.88 -15.81
C SER A 570 26.36 0.70 -16.50
N PHE A 571 26.34 0.46 -17.81
CA PHE A 571 27.54 0.42 -18.66
C PHE A 571 27.88 1.82 -19.16
N ILE A 572 29.13 2.24 -19.00
CA ILE A 572 29.61 3.53 -19.52
C ILE A 572 30.40 3.28 -20.80
N PHE A 573 29.97 3.88 -21.89
CA PHE A 573 30.60 3.81 -23.20
C PHE A 573 31.33 5.10 -23.54
N ARG A 574 32.50 4.97 -24.16
CA ARG A 574 33.17 6.06 -24.85
C ARG A 574 33.29 5.75 -26.34
N PHE A 575 33.23 6.81 -27.13
CA PHE A 575 33.32 6.77 -28.58
C PHE A 575 34.55 7.59 -29.00
N PRO A 576 35.74 6.96 -29.13
CA PRO A 576 36.96 7.68 -29.44
C PRO A 576 36.89 8.33 -30.83
N PRO A 577 37.56 9.47 -31.05
CA PRO A 577 37.66 10.09 -32.37
C PRO A 577 38.44 9.20 -33.36
N HIS A 578 38.27 9.45 -34.66
CA HIS A 578 39.01 8.82 -35.77
C HIS A 578 38.68 7.35 -36.09
N GLY A 579 37.44 6.90 -35.84
CA GLY A 579 36.97 5.58 -36.30
C GLY A 579 37.54 4.39 -35.54
N GLN A 580 38.10 4.62 -34.36
CA GLN A 580 38.45 3.55 -33.41
C GLN A 580 37.17 2.87 -32.88
N PRO A 581 37.25 1.58 -32.51
CA PRO A 581 36.10 0.87 -31.99
C PRO A 581 35.60 1.51 -30.68
N PRO A 582 34.28 1.47 -30.44
CA PRO A 582 33.69 1.94 -29.18
C PRO A 582 34.22 1.09 -28.03
N GLN A 583 34.37 1.71 -26.85
CA GLN A 583 34.88 1.01 -25.66
C GLN A 583 33.89 1.13 -24.50
N VAL A 584 33.80 0.07 -23.71
CA VAL A 584 32.98 0.00 -22.49
C VAL A 584 33.87 -0.04 -21.25
N ALA A 585 33.55 0.78 -20.25
CA ALA A 585 34.23 0.75 -18.96
C ALA A 585 33.64 -0.38 -18.10
N LEU A 586 34.52 -1.23 -17.58
CA LEU A 586 34.18 -2.20 -16.54
C LEU A 586 34.98 -1.89 -15.28
N PHE A 587 34.30 -1.93 -14.15
CA PHE A 587 34.82 -1.52 -12.85
C PHE A 587 35.13 -2.76 -12.03
N ARG A 588 36.34 -2.83 -11.47
CA ARG A 588 36.77 -3.92 -10.63
C ARG A 588 36.30 -3.68 -9.20
N ARG A 589 35.39 -4.53 -8.73
CA ARG A 589 34.79 -4.43 -7.40
C ARG A 589 35.84 -4.63 -6.30
N SER A 590 35.82 -3.78 -5.28
CA SER A 590 36.79 -3.80 -4.17
C SER A 590 36.47 -4.89 -3.13
N THR A 591 37.20 -4.92 -2.01
CA THR A 591 36.89 -5.79 -0.88
C THR A 591 35.71 -5.29 -0.02
N ASN A 592 35.33 -4.01 -0.17
CA ASN A 592 34.29 -3.37 0.65
C ASN A 592 32.88 -3.85 0.26
N VAL A 593 32.70 -4.34 -0.96
CA VAL A 593 31.40 -4.86 -1.42
C VAL A 593 31.11 -6.26 -0.86
N LYS A 594 29.81 -6.57 -0.72
CA LYS A 594 29.34 -7.83 -0.11
C LYS A 594 29.39 -9.04 -1.04
N THR A 595 29.26 -8.84 -2.36
CA THR A 595 29.16 -9.90 -3.37
C THR A 595 30.09 -9.62 -4.55
N TYR A 596 30.61 -10.70 -5.15
CA TYR A 596 31.46 -10.68 -6.35
C TYR A 596 32.72 -9.78 -6.24
N ARG A 597 33.45 -9.89 -5.11
CA ARG A 597 34.68 -9.13 -4.87
C ARG A 597 35.74 -9.43 -5.92
N HIS A 598 36.49 -8.41 -6.34
CA HIS A 598 37.54 -8.46 -7.36
C HIS A 598 37.08 -8.85 -8.78
N CYS A 599 35.76 -8.96 -9.02
CA CYS A 599 35.20 -9.15 -10.35
C CYS A 599 34.98 -7.82 -11.07
N TYR A 600 35.09 -7.83 -12.40
CA TYR A 600 34.66 -6.74 -13.27
C TYR A 600 33.13 -6.71 -13.39
N ALA A 601 32.55 -5.53 -13.26
CA ALA A 601 31.11 -5.28 -13.33
C ALA A 601 30.83 -3.93 -14.03
N PRO A 602 29.61 -3.72 -14.54
CA PRO A 602 29.10 -2.36 -14.69
C PRO A 602 28.91 -1.72 -13.30
N ILE A 603 28.76 -0.38 -13.28
CA ILE A 603 28.27 0.34 -12.10
C ILE A 603 26.92 -0.24 -11.73
N SER A 604 26.71 -0.64 -10.49
CA SER A 604 25.51 -1.42 -10.16
C SER A 604 25.08 -1.33 -8.72
N GLY A 605 23.82 -0.96 -8.53
CA GLY A 605 23.21 -0.84 -7.22
C GLY A 605 21.80 -1.38 -7.15
N SER A 606 21.36 -1.64 -5.91
CA SER A 606 20.04 -2.20 -5.65
C SER A 606 18.98 -1.12 -5.84
N VAL A 607 17.86 -1.48 -6.46
CA VAL A 607 16.71 -0.57 -6.54
C VAL A 607 16.13 -0.43 -5.13
N GLU A 608 16.22 0.78 -4.57
CA GLU A 608 15.76 1.10 -3.21
C GLU A 608 14.28 1.55 -3.22
N ALA A 609 13.67 1.67 -2.03
CA ALA A 609 12.25 1.98 -1.91
C ALA A 609 11.91 3.46 -2.18
N ASP A 610 12.91 4.34 -2.10
CA ASP A 610 12.86 5.77 -2.38
C ASP A 610 13.25 6.11 -3.82
N ASP A 611 13.86 5.16 -4.56
CA ASP A 611 14.08 5.30 -5.99
C ASP A 611 12.74 5.28 -6.74
N ALA A 612 12.53 6.25 -7.62
CA ALA A 612 11.30 6.34 -8.43
C ALA A 612 11.15 5.16 -9.41
N ASP A 613 12.28 4.70 -9.98
CA ASP A 613 12.40 3.53 -10.84
C ASP A 613 13.88 3.09 -10.97
N ALA A 614 14.13 2.01 -11.72
CA ALA A 614 15.49 1.50 -11.93
C ALA A 614 16.42 2.46 -12.69
N LEU A 615 15.90 3.40 -13.47
CA LEU A 615 16.73 4.42 -14.14
C LEU A 615 17.13 5.52 -13.15
N ALA A 616 16.26 5.89 -12.21
CA ALA A 616 16.61 6.77 -11.10
C ALA A 616 17.73 6.14 -10.24
N THR A 617 17.61 4.84 -9.91
CA THR A 617 18.69 4.06 -9.29
C THR A 617 19.97 4.16 -10.11
N ALA A 618 19.92 3.91 -11.42
CA ALA A 618 21.10 3.97 -12.29
C ALA A 618 21.81 5.33 -12.24
N TRP A 619 21.07 6.44 -12.23
CA TRP A 619 21.64 7.79 -12.11
C TRP A 619 22.24 8.07 -10.73
N ARG A 620 21.61 7.59 -9.66
CA ARG A 620 22.11 7.72 -8.30
C ARG A 620 23.44 6.98 -8.14
N GLU A 621 23.48 5.70 -8.52
CA GLU A 621 24.69 4.87 -8.42
C GLU A 621 25.83 5.40 -9.32
N LEU A 622 25.53 5.91 -10.52
CA LEU A 622 26.53 6.58 -11.35
C LEU A 622 27.14 7.81 -10.65
N ALA A 623 26.30 8.63 -10.00
CA ALA A 623 26.76 9.80 -9.28
C ALA A 623 27.56 9.44 -8.01
N GLU A 624 27.15 8.39 -7.30
CA GLU A 624 27.79 7.93 -6.06
C GLU A 624 29.13 7.21 -6.33
N GLU A 625 29.14 6.25 -7.27
CA GLU A 625 30.29 5.38 -7.51
C GLU A 625 31.33 6.00 -8.46
N THR A 626 30.93 6.93 -9.34
CA THR A 626 31.84 7.52 -10.35
C THR A 626 31.91 9.04 -10.31
N GLY A 627 31.01 9.72 -9.57
CA GLY A 627 30.89 11.18 -9.60
C GLY A 627 30.28 11.75 -10.89
N LEU A 628 29.82 10.90 -11.81
CA LEU A 628 29.26 11.30 -13.09
C LEU A 628 27.74 11.46 -13.03
N GLY A 629 27.21 12.52 -13.63
CA GLY A 629 25.77 12.75 -13.71
C GLY A 629 25.29 13.09 -15.12
N PRO A 630 24.08 13.64 -15.26
CA PRO A 630 23.50 14.02 -16.55
C PRO A 630 24.29 15.10 -17.33
N ARG A 631 25.26 15.75 -16.68
CA ARG A 631 26.17 16.72 -17.33
C ARG A 631 27.28 16.05 -18.10
N GLU A 632 27.80 14.92 -17.60
CA GLU A 632 28.92 14.18 -18.19
C GLU A 632 28.46 12.98 -19.03
N LEU A 633 27.30 12.43 -18.69
CA LEU A 633 26.73 11.23 -19.32
C LEU A 633 25.39 11.55 -20.00
N ARG A 634 25.10 10.81 -21.07
CA ARG A 634 23.78 10.74 -21.69
C ARG A 634 23.31 9.29 -21.68
N LEU A 635 22.08 9.03 -21.25
CA LEU A 635 21.47 7.71 -21.42
C LEU A 635 21.49 7.35 -22.92
N LEU A 636 22.19 6.28 -23.25
CA LEU A 636 22.32 5.78 -24.61
C LEU A 636 21.20 4.77 -24.89
N ARG A 637 21.08 3.74 -24.04
CA ARG A 637 20.11 2.65 -24.21
C ARG A 637 19.66 2.02 -22.88
N GLN A 638 18.46 1.46 -22.87
CA GLN A 638 17.88 0.57 -21.88
C GLN A 638 17.67 -0.81 -22.51
N GLY A 639 18.24 -1.84 -21.90
CA GLY A 639 18.08 -3.23 -22.29
C GLY A 639 16.89 -3.90 -21.60
N LYS A 640 16.50 -5.08 -22.09
CA LYS A 640 15.39 -5.85 -21.50
C LYS A 640 15.80 -6.40 -20.13
N PRO A 641 15.05 -6.11 -19.04
CA PRO A 641 15.33 -6.70 -17.75
C PRO A 641 15.15 -8.22 -17.77
N TYR A 642 16.00 -8.92 -17.03
CA TYR A 642 15.98 -10.39 -16.90
C TYR A 642 16.25 -10.79 -15.47
N SER A 643 15.86 -12.03 -15.12
CA SER A 643 16.11 -12.57 -13.78
C SER A 643 16.81 -13.92 -13.83
N PHE A 644 17.72 -14.15 -12.88
CA PHE A 644 18.41 -15.43 -12.72
C PHE A 644 18.65 -15.73 -11.24
N VAL A 645 18.81 -17.03 -10.91
CA VAL A 645 19.11 -17.48 -9.55
C VAL A 645 20.59 -17.78 -9.44
N ASP A 646 21.27 -17.13 -8.51
CA ASP A 646 22.63 -17.47 -8.10
C ASP A 646 22.57 -18.24 -6.77
N GLU A 647 22.68 -19.57 -6.88
CA GLU A 647 22.66 -20.47 -5.72
C GLU A 647 23.90 -20.33 -4.82
N ALA A 648 25.02 -19.81 -5.33
CA ALA A 648 26.25 -19.65 -4.57
C ALA A 648 26.14 -18.52 -3.55
N VAL A 649 25.40 -17.46 -3.88
CA VAL A 649 25.09 -16.36 -2.94
C VAL A 649 23.66 -16.41 -2.38
N GLY A 650 22.84 -17.37 -2.80
CA GLY A 650 21.47 -17.58 -2.32
C GLY A 650 20.51 -16.45 -2.71
N ARG A 651 20.63 -15.91 -3.93
CA ARG A 651 19.86 -14.76 -4.41
C ARG A 651 19.23 -15.00 -5.77
N GLU A 652 18.07 -14.40 -5.98
CA GLU A 652 17.42 -14.28 -7.28
C GLU A 652 17.59 -12.82 -7.70
N TRP A 653 18.40 -12.59 -8.71
CA TRP A 653 18.71 -11.26 -9.22
C TRP A 653 17.74 -10.91 -10.33
N THR A 654 17.22 -9.69 -10.33
CA THR A 654 16.53 -9.07 -11.46
C THR A 654 17.40 -7.90 -11.93
N ILE A 655 18.06 -8.04 -13.08
CA ILE A 655 18.98 -7.04 -13.60
C ILE A 655 18.24 -6.14 -14.59
N ASN A 656 18.37 -4.82 -14.40
CA ASN A 656 17.88 -3.78 -15.29
C ASN A 656 19.11 -3.13 -15.97
N PRO A 657 19.48 -3.55 -17.19
CA PRO A 657 20.70 -3.08 -17.83
C PRO A 657 20.48 -1.76 -18.58
N PHE A 658 21.39 -0.82 -18.39
CA PHE A 658 21.44 0.49 -19.03
C PHE A 658 22.82 0.75 -19.63
N ALA A 659 22.86 1.49 -20.73
CA ALA A 659 24.08 2.01 -21.33
C ALA A 659 24.04 3.53 -21.33
N PHE A 660 25.14 4.15 -20.94
CA PHE A 660 25.35 5.58 -20.92
C PHE A 660 26.53 5.92 -21.82
N ALA A 661 26.41 6.98 -22.61
CA ALA A 661 27.49 7.51 -23.43
C ALA A 661 28.16 8.67 -22.69
N LEU A 662 29.48 8.60 -22.54
CA LEU A 662 30.31 9.70 -22.08
C LEU A 662 30.30 10.81 -23.13
N ARG A 663 29.98 12.03 -22.71
CA ARG A 663 29.92 13.15 -23.63
C ARG A 663 31.31 13.63 -24.00
N SER A 664 31.50 13.94 -25.29
CA SER A 664 32.77 14.42 -25.83
C SER A 664 33.06 15.89 -25.54
N ASP A 665 32.06 16.66 -25.09
CA ASP A 665 32.13 18.08 -24.76
C ASP A 665 32.42 18.35 -23.26
N GLY A 666 32.61 17.29 -22.46
CA GLY A 666 32.86 17.37 -21.02
C GLY A 666 34.29 16.99 -20.60
N PRO A 667 34.57 16.96 -19.28
CA PRO A 667 35.88 16.55 -18.72
C PRO A 667 36.30 15.10 -19.05
N GLY A 668 35.43 14.31 -19.70
CA GLY A 668 35.74 12.99 -20.21
C GLY A 668 36.11 11.99 -19.11
N GLU A 669 37.02 11.08 -19.40
CA GLU A 669 37.49 10.04 -18.46
C GLU A 669 38.08 10.63 -17.15
N ALA A 670 38.66 11.84 -17.22
CA ALA A 670 39.24 12.51 -16.06
C ALA A 670 38.20 12.92 -15.00
N ALA A 671 36.90 12.84 -15.32
CA ALA A 671 35.82 13.11 -14.40
C ALA A 671 35.47 11.92 -13.49
N ILE A 672 35.88 10.70 -13.85
CA ILE A 672 35.59 9.48 -13.08
C ILE A 672 36.36 9.53 -11.77
N LYS A 673 35.62 9.58 -10.67
CA LYS A 673 36.15 9.48 -9.31
C LYS A 673 35.51 8.27 -8.65
N LEU A 674 36.31 7.21 -8.50
CA LEU A 674 35.86 6.00 -7.82
C LEU A 674 35.65 6.27 -6.34
N ASP A 675 34.59 5.70 -5.80
CA ASP A 675 34.32 5.64 -4.38
C ASP A 675 34.99 4.40 -3.73
N GLY A 676 34.54 4.01 -2.54
CA GLY A 676 35.08 2.85 -1.83
C GLY A 676 34.68 1.49 -2.43
N GLU A 677 33.70 1.44 -3.33
CA GLU A 677 33.18 0.18 -3.88
C GLU A 677 34.05 -0.41 -4.99
N HIS A 678 34.86 0.40 -5.65
CA HIS A 678 35.68 0.00 -6.79
C HIS A 678 37.17 0.30 -6.57
N GLU A 679 38.04 -0.66 -6.87
CA GLU A 679 39.50 -0.50 -6.69
C GLU A 679 40.21 -0.01 -7.96
N SER A 680 39.60 -0.23 -9.13
CA SER A 680 40.11 0.22 -10.43
C SER A 680 39.02 0.09 -11.50
N PHE A 681 39.21 0.68 -12.67
CA PHE A 681 38.40 0.41 -13.85
C PHE A 681 39.30 0.31 -15.09
N ALA A 682 38.80 -0.35 -16.14
CA ALA A 682 39.49 -0.45 -17.42
C ALA A 682 38.49 -0.39 -18.59
N TRP A 683 39.00 0.02 -19.75
CA TRP A 683 38.24 0.08 -21.00
C TRP A 683 38.44 -1.19 -21.80
N PHE A 684 37.33 -1.79 -22.23
CA PHE A 684 37.29 -3.02 -23.02
C PHE A 684 36.60 -2.74 -24.36
N ASP A 685 37.01 -3.47 -25.40
CA ASP A 685 36.17 -3.59 -26.60
C ASP A 685 34.95 -4.46 -26.22
N PRO A 686 33.70 -3.98 -26.44
CA PRO A 686 32.50 -4.76 -26.16
C PRO A 686 32.50 -6.16 -26.79
N ALA A 687 33.17 -6.34 -27.94
CA ALA A 687 33.28 -7.62 -28.62
C ALA A 687 34.32 -8.58 -28.01
N GLU A 688 35.24 -8.07 -27.19
CA GLU A 688 36.29 -8.86 -26.53
C GLU A 688 35.93 -9.25 -25.09
N VAL A 689 34.78 -8.81 -24.57
CA VAL A 689 34.30 -9.22 -23.24
C VAL A 689 33.94 -10.72 -23.28
N PRO A 690 34.61 -11.57 -22.50
CA PRO A 690 34.43 -13.02 -22.56
C PRO A 690 33.08 -13.46 -21.96
N ASP A 691 32.63 -14.64 -22.37
CA ASP A 691 31.42 -15.27 -21.82
C ASP A 691 31.73 -15.93 -20.46
N ASP A 692 30.75 -15.98 -19.56
CA ASP A 692 30.96 -16.43 -18.17
C ASP A 692 31.34 -17.91 -18.07
N ASP A 693 31.01 -18.70 -19.09
CA ASP A 693 31.33 -20.14 -19.20
C ASP A 693 32.73 -20.43 -19.77
N THR A 694 33.49 -19.41 -20.17
CA THR A 694 34.86 -19.59 -20.65
C THR A 694 35.86 -19.49 -19.50
N ASP A 695 36.49 -20.61 -19.13
CA ASP A 695 37.52 -20.70 -18.08
C ASP A 695 38.85 -20.05 -18.55
N ASN A 696 38.79 -18.77 -18.87
CA ASN A 696 39.93 -17.92 -19.16
C ASN A 696 40.41 -17.33 -17.84
N GLY A 697 41.30 -18.04 -17.15
CA GLY A 697 41.81 -17.71 -15.80
C GLY A 697 42.43 -16.32 -15.58
N ALA A 698 42.39 -15.42 -16.57
CA ALA A 698 42.84 -14.03 -16.49
C ALA A 698 41.69 -13.00 -16.30
N PHE A 699 40.46 -13.26 -16.76
CA PHE A 699 39.35 -12.31 -16.67
C PHE A 699 38.26 -12.85 -15.73
N ARG A 700 37.88 -12.08 -14.70
CA ARG A 700 36.82 -12.44 -13.75
C ARG A 700 35.69 -11.43 -13.81
N GLY A 701 34.60 -11.75 -14.51
CA GLY A 701 33.37 -10.96 -14.56
C GLY A 701 32.40 -11.29 -13.41
N VAL A 702 31.38 -10.45 -13.22
CA VAL A 702 30.16 -10.82 -12.47
C VAL A 702 29.29 -11.76 -13.30
N PRO A 703 28.44 -12.60 -12.69
CA PRO A 703 27.57 -13.50 -13.44
C PRO A 703 26.66 -12.78 -14.43
N HIS A 704 26.51 -13.35 -15.62
CA HIS A 704 25.74 -12.83 -16.75
C HIS A 704 26.20 -11.45 -17.26
N LEU A 705 27.49 -11.11 -17.10
CA LEU A 705 28.04 -9.82 -17.53
C LEU A 705 27.84 -9.59 -19.04
N LEU A 706 28.19 -10.60 -19.85
CA LEU A 706 28.07 -10.50 -21.30
C LEU A 706 26.61 -10.49 -21.76
N ASP A 707 25.72 -11.22 -21.09
CA ASP A 707 24.27 -11.17 -21.38
C ASP A 707 23.69 -9.79 -21.10
N SER A 708 24.05 -9.19 -19.95
CA SER A 708 23.72 -7.80 -19.62
C SER A 708 24.22 -6.82 -20.68
N LEU A 709 25.46 -7.00 -21.15
CA LEU A 709 26.06 -6.16 -22.19
C LEU A 709 25.35 -6.32 -23.55
N ARG A 710 25.04 -7.54 -23.98
CA ARG A 710 24.32 -7.82 -25.24
C ARG A 710 22.93 -7.17 -25.29
N ARG A 711 22.26 -7.03 -24.14
CA ARG A 711 20.93 -6.38 -24.03
C ARG A 711 20.96 -4.87 -24.22
N VAL A 712 22.10 -4.21 -23.99
CA VAL A 712 22.26 -2.76 -24.20
C VAL A 712 23.12 -2.42 -25.41
N TRP A 713 23.94 -3.37 -25.86
CA TRP A 713 24.83 -3.25 -27.01
C TRP A 713 24.44 -4.25 -28.10
N PHE A 714 23.32 -3.96 -28.78
CA PHE A 714 22.70 -4.85 -29.76
C PHE A 714 23.58 -5.19 -30.97
N GLU A 715 24.68 -4.47 -31.19
CA GLU A 715 25.69 -4.76 -32.21
C GLU A 715 26.24 -6.19 -32.06
N LEU A 716 26.36 -6.69 -30.83
CA LEU A 716 26.79 -8.07 -30.54
C LEU A 716 25.77 -9.12 -30.97
N GLU A 717 24.49 -8.76 -30.96
CA GLU A 717 23.39 -9.68 -31.25
C GLU A 717 22.99 -9.66 -32.74
N LEU A 718 22.92 -8.47 -33.33
CA LEU A 718 22.34 -8.26 -34.67
C LEU A 718 23.39 -8.34 -35.81
N GLY A 719 24.67 -8.17 -35.49
CA GLY A 719 25.72 -7.98 -36.48
C GLY A 719 25.71 -6.58 -37.11
N PRO A 720 26.76 -6.22 -37.88
CA PRO A 720 27.03 -4.84 -38.26
C PRO A 720 25.95 -4.20 -39.14
N ASP A 721 25.44 -4.91 -40.15
CA ASP A 721 24.49 -4.34 -41.12
C ASP A 721 23.13 -4.04 -40.47
N ALA A 722 22.56 -5.01 -39.74
CA ALA A 722 21.28 -4.84 -39.05
C ALA A 722 21.38 -3.86 -37.88
N ALA A 723 22.51 -3.85 -37.16
CA ALA A 723 22.75 -2.89 -36.10
C ALA A 723 22.86 -1.44 -36.63
N ALA A 724 23.50 -1.23 -37.79
CA ALA A 724 23.57 0.09 -38.43
C ALA A 724 22.18 0.60 -38.83
N LEU A 725 21.33 -0.26 -39.39
CA LEU A 725 19.95 0.08 -39.74
C LEU A 725 19.10 0.41 -38.49
N LEU A 726 19.26 -0.37 -37.41
CA LEU A 726 18.59 -0.07 -36.14
C LEU A 726 19.09 1.26 -35.56
N HIS A 727 20.39 1.53 -35.59
CA HIS A 727 20.96 2.79 -35.15
C HIS A 727 20.38 3.99 -35.92
N ASP A 728 20.31 3.93 -37.26
CA ASP A 728 19.65 4.95 -38.10
C ASP A 728 18.18 5.15 -37.68
N GLY A 729 17.44 4.06 -37.52
CA GLY A 729 16.04 4.10 -37.08
C GLY A 729 15.86 4.79 -35.73
N LEU A 730 16.72 4.47 -34.74
CA LEU A 730 16.69 5.08 -33.42
C LEU A 730 17.06 6.56 -33.44
N CYS A 731 18.08 6.96 -34.22
CA CYS A 731 18.45 8.36 -34.39
C CYS A 731 17.29 9.15 -35.02
N ARG A 732 16.68 8.62 -36.09
CA ARG A 732 15.49 9.24 -36.71
C ARG A 732 14.33 9.39 -35.74
N LEU A 733 14.06 8.41 -34.88
CA LEU A 733 12.99 8.48 -33.88
C LEU A 733 13.30 9.50 -32.77
N ARG A 734 14.55 9.55 -32.31
CA ARG A 734 14.98 10.42 -31.21
C ARG A 734 15.10 11.88 -31.64
N ASP A 735 15.60 12.11 -32.84
CA ASP A 735 15.92 13.45 -33.34
C ASP A 735 14.72 14.11 -34.05
N ASP A 736 13.62 13.37 -34.31
CA ASP A 736 12.37 13.92 -34.82
C ASP A 736 11.49 14.48 -33.69
N HIS A 737 11.53 15.80 -33.55
CA HIS A 737 10.71 16.58 -32.62
C HIS A 737 9.45 17.19 -33.25
N THR A 738 9.21 16.93 -34.54
CA THR A 738 8.12 17.54 -35.32
C THR A 738 6.94 16.61 -35.53
N SER A 739 7.19 15.31 -35.58
CA SER A 739 6.18 14.27 -35.79
C SER A 739 5.43 13.93 -34.50
N GLY A 740 4.13 13.63 -34.63
CA GLY A 740 3.30 13.09 -33.55
C GLY A 740 3.48 11.58 -33.33
N ALA A 741 2.88 11.05 -32.28
CA ALA A 741 3.00 9.63 -31.88
C ALA A 741 2.68 8.63 -33.01
N ARG A 742 1.64 8.92 -33.81
CA ARG A 742 1.24 8.07 -34.93
C ARG A 742 2.33 8.01 -35.99
N GLN A 743 2.87 9.15 -36.40
CA GLN A 743 3.95 9.24 -37.39
C GLN A 743 5.24 8.58 -36.88
N LEU A 744 5.59 8.79 -35.61
CA LEU A 744 6.76 8.15 -35.00
C LEU A 744 6.60 6.62 -34.93
N SER A 745 5.41 6.11 -34.61
CA SER A 745 5.15 4.66 -34.64
C SER A 745 5.33 4.08 -36.06
N VAL A 746 4.95 4.82 -37.10
CA VAL A 746 5.18 4.45 -38.50
C VAL A 746 6.68 4.47 -38.83
N ILE A 747 7.45 5.46 -38.38
CA ILE A 747 8.91 5.48 -38.55
C ILE A 747 9.56 4.27 -37.88
N ALA A 748 9.09 3.88 -36.69
CA ALA A 748 9.56 2.69 -35.99
C ALA A 748 9.22 1.41 -36.77
N LEU A 749 8.00 1.27 -37.27
CA LEU A 749 7.61 0.12 -38.11
C LEU A 749 8.40 0.08 -39.43
N ASP A 750 8.67 1.23 -40.05
CA ASP A 750 9.47 1.31 -41.27
C ASP A 750 10.94 0.95 -40.98
N ALA A 751 11.48 1.30 -39.81
CA ALA A 751 12.80 0.86 -39.38
C ALA A 751 12.82 -0.66 -39.14
N PHE A 752 11.85 -1.18 -38.37
CA PHE A 752 11.67 -2.61 -38.12
C PHE A 752 11.58 -3.42 -39.43
N THR A 753 10.77 -2.94 -40.37
CA THR A 753 10.57 -3.56 -41.69
C THR A 753 11.86 -3.58 -42.52
N ARG A 754 12.66 -2.50 -42.49
CA ARG A 754 13.94 -2.41 -43.20
C ARG A 754 15.02 -3.35 -42.63
N ILE A 755 14.93 -3.69 -41.34
CA ILE A 755 15.92 -4.55 -40.67
C ILE A 755 15.68 -6.04 -40.96
N LEU A 756 14.44 -6.43 -41.27
CA LEU A 756 14.05 -7.83 -41.55
C LEU A 756 14.96 -8.52 -42.58
N PRO A 757 15.22 -7.95 -43.78
CA PRO A 757 16.10 -8.58 -44.77
C PRO A 757 17.56 -8.66 -44.31
N ALA A 758 18.04 -7.69 -43.52
CA ALA A 758 19.43 -7.66 -43.04
C ALA A 758 19.71 -8.75 -41.99
N LEU A 759 18.70 -9.11 -41.18
CA LEU A 759 18.79 -10.23 -40.24
C LEU A 759 18.60 -11.59 -40.91
N TYR A 760 17.95 -11.63 -42.07
CA TYR A 760 17.56 -12.88 -42.71
C TYR A 760 18.73 -13.60 -43.39
N ARG A 761 19.08 -14.78 -42.89
CA ARG A 761 20.18 -15.60 -43.44
C ARG A 761 19.75 -17.07 -43.59
N PRO A 762 19.03 -17.45 -44.66
CA PRO A 762 18.40 -18.77 -44.78
C PRO A 762 19.39 -19.94 -44.82
N ALA A 763 20.54 -19.77 -45.48
CA ALA A 763 21.53 -20.84 -45.63
C ALA A 763 22.34 -21.19 -44.36
N ARG A 764 22.26 -20.39 -43.28
CA ARG A 764 23.05 -20.57 -42.04
C ARG A 764 22.33 -20.16 -40.74
N GLY A 765 21.08 -19.69 -40.83
CA GLY A 765 20.37 -19.05 -39.73
C GLY A 765 19.31 -19.95 -39.08
N SER A 766 19.40 -20.12 -37.77
CA SER A 766 18.33 -20.71 -36.96
C SER A 766 17.13 -19.76 -36.92
N ALA A 767 15.93 -20.27 -37.19
CA ALA A 767 14.69 -19.48 -37.05
C ALA A 767 14.51 -18.94 -35.62
N THR A 768 14.97 -19.69 -34.61
CA THR A 768 14.96 -19.26 -33.19
C THR A 768 15.85 -18.05 -32.96
N ARG A 769 17.09 -18.06 -33.51
CA ARG A 769 18.03 -16.94 -33.36
C ARG A 769 17.53 -15.70 -34.10
N TRP A 770 17.07 -15.86 -35.33
CA TRP A 770 16.50 -14.76 -36.12
C TRP A 770 15.30 -14.12 -35.40
N TRP A 771 14.39 -14.94 -34.86
CA TRP A 771 13.22 -14.46 -34.13
C TRP A 771 13.62 -13.73 -32.83
N ARG A 772 14.60 -14.26 -32.08
CA ARG A 772 15.16 -13.56 -30.90
C ARG A 772 15.74 -12.20 -31.29
N SER A 773 16.58 -12.12 -32.32
CA SER A 773 17.18 -10.86 -32.79
C SER A 773 16.11 -9.84 -33.21
N LEU A 774 15.06 -10.29 -33.90
CA LEU A 774 13.98 -9.41 -34.32
C LEU A 774 13.17 -8.86 -33.13
N ARG A 775 12.90 -9.67 -32.11
CA ARG A 775 12.23 -9.21 -30.88
C ARG A 775 13.11 -8.21 -30.10
N ILE A 776 14.43 -8.36 -30.13
CA ILE A 776 15.39 -7.38 -29.58
C ILE A 776 15.33 -6.05 -30.37
N VAL A 777 15.22 -6.09 -31.69
CA VAL A 777 15.00 -4.89 -32.52
C VAL A 777 13.71 -4.17 -32.10
N ALA A 778 12.60 -4.91 -31.94
CA ALA A 778 11.33 -4.33 -31.50
C ALA A 778 11.44 -3.69 -30.10
N TRP A 779 12.11 -4.36 -29.15
CA TRP A 779 12.39 -3.81 -27.83
C TRP A 779 13.15 -2.48 -27.92
N HIS A 780 14.22 -2.43 -28.72
CA HIS A 780 15.01 -1.21 -28.86
C HIS A 780 14.24 -0.07 -29.52
N LEU A 781 13.48 -0.33 -30.59
CA LEU A 781 12.65 0.70 -31.22
C LEU A 781 11.60 1.27 -30.26
N TRP A 782 11.03 0.43 -29.39
CA TRP A 782 10.08 0.86 -28.37
C TRP A 782 10.75 1.66 -27.24
N LYS A 783 11.76 1.10 -26.58
CA LYS A 783 12.36 1.68 -25.37
C LYS A 783 13.44 2.73 -25.61
N ASN A 784 14.11 2.69 -26.76
CA ASN A 784 15.28 3.52 -27.05
C ASN A 784 15.09 4.50 -28.21
N GLY A 785 13.89 4.52 -28.81
CA GLY A 785 13.48 5.54 -29.77
C GLY A 785 13.09 6.83 -29.04
N ARG A 786 11.77 7.03 -28.85
CA ARG A 786 11.21 8.16 -28.12
C ARG A 786 10.12 7.69 -27.16
N GLU A 787 10.51 7.40 -25.91
CA GLU A 787 9.67 6.68 -24.94
C GLU A 787 8.37 7.42 -24.56
N ALA A 788 8.37 8.77 -24.56
CA ALA A 788 7.16 9.58 -24.35
C ALA A 788 6.01 9.23 -25.32
N MET A 789 6.34 8.68 -26.50
CA MET A 789 5.38 8.24 -27.52
C MET A 789 5.35 6.70 -27.66
N GLY A 790 5.88 6.00 -26.66
CA GLY A 790 6.20 4.57 -26.71
C GLY A 790 4.99 3.65 -26.78
N SER A 791 3.81 4.06 -26.32
CA SER A 791 2.60 3.24 -26.36
C SER A 791 2.17 2.89 -27.80
N SER A 792 2.18 3.90 -28.69
CA SER A 792 1.76 3.75 -30.08
C SER A 792 2.77 2.91 -30.86
N THR A 793 4.06 3.13 -30.62
CA THR A 793 5.14 2.33 -31.18
C THR A 793 5.04 0.87 -30.73
N LEU A 794 4.85 0.61 -29.42
CA LEU A 794 4.71 -0.74 -28.90
C LEU A 794 3.53 -1.47 -29.56
N ARG A 795 2.33 -0.88 -29.55
CA ARG A 795 1.13 -1.53 -30.08
C ARG A 795 1.32 -1.94 -31.55
N LEU A 796 1.87 -1.04 -32.36
CA LEU A 796 2.13 -1.30 -33.77
C LEU A 796 3.21 -2.37 -33.99
N LEU A 797 4.27 -2.39 -33.17
CA LEU A 797 5.29 -3.44 -33.21
C LEU A 797 4.75 -4.80 -32.75
N LEU A 798 3.85 -4.83 -31.75
CA LEU A 798 3.16 -6.06 -31.35
C LEU A 798 2.31 -6.61 -32.50
N ASP A 799 1.60 -5.75 -33.23
CA ASP A 799 0.81 -6.14 -34.41
C ASP A 799 1.70 -6.70 -35.51
N ALA A 800 2.82 -6.03 -35.79
CA ALA A 800 3.82 -6.52 -36.75
C ALA A 800 4.40 -7.89 -36.34
N MET A 801 4.79 -8.07 -35.08
CA MET A 801 5.31 -9.35 -34.58
C MET A 801 4.24 -10.46 -34.60
N THR A 802 2.98 -10.15 -34.31
CA THR A 802 1.87 -11.12 -34.39
C THR A 802 1.66 -11.60 -35.83
N LEU A 803 1.74 -10.68 -36.80
CA LEU A 803 1.66 -11.00 -38.23
C LEU A 803 2.81 -11.92 -38.65
N ILE A 804 4.04 -11.63 -38.20
CA ILE A 804 5.21 -12.45 -38.49
C ILE A 804 5.10 -13.84 -37.85
N GLU A 805 4.73 -13.90 -36.57
CA GLU A 805 4.59 -15.16 -35.82
C GLU A 805 3.57 -16.09 -36.47
N ALA A 806 2.45 -15.56 -36.98
CA ALA A 806 1.45 -16.33 -37.70
C ALA A 806 1.96 -16.97 -39.01
N ARG A 807 3.04 -16.44 -39.57
CA ARG A 807 3.70 -16.97 -40.78
C ARG A 807 4.89 -17.88 -40.46
N LEU A 808 5.33 -17.95 -39.20
CA LEU A 808 6.40 -18.84 -38.79
C LEU A 808 5.93 -20.31 -38.76
N PRO A 809 6.82 -21.27 -39.08
CA PRO A 809 6.48 -22.69 -39.00
C PRO A 809 6.16 -23.10 -37.55
N LEU A 810 5.24 -24.06 -37.37
CA LEU A 810 4.73 -24.54 -36.08
C LEU A 810 5.81 -25.00 -35.06
N SER A 811 7.05 -25.26 -35.50
CA SER A 811 8.20 -25.57 -34.64
C SER A 811 9.43 -24.76 -35.03
N ILE A 812 9.58 -23.57 -34.46
CA ILE A 812 10.72 -22.66 -34.67
C ILE A 812 12.04 -23.23 -34.09
N ALA A 813 11.95 -24.11 -33.09
CA ALA A 813 13.11 -24.66 -32.36
C ALA A 813 14.03 -25.54 -33.21
N THR A 814 13.50 -26.15 -34.27
CA THR A 814 14.23 -27.11 -35.14
C THR A 814 14.19 -26.73 -36.62
N ALA A 815 13.55 -25.61 -36.98
CA ALA A 815 13.37 -25.19 -38.36
C ALA A 815 14.48 -24.25 -38.83
N ASN A 816 14.95 -24.48 -40.06
CA ASN A 816 15.67 -23.46 -40.83
C ASN A 816 14.68 -22.38 -41.27
N LEU A 817 15.20 -21.18 -41.54
CA LEU A 817 14.40 -20.15 -42.18
C LEU A 817 13.97 -20.62 -43.59
N PRO A 818 12.73 -20.31 -44.05
CA PRO A 818 12.28 -20.65 -45.40
C PRO A 818 13.23 -20.10 -46.49
N GLU A 819 13.29 -20.68 -47.69
CA GLU A 819 14.30 -20.22 -48.68
C GLU A 819 13.78 -19.12 -49.62
N ASP A 820 12.57 -19.22 -50.20
CA ASP A 820 12.13 -18.31 -51.26
C ASP A 820 10.89 -17.46 -50.88
N GLY A 821 10.96 -16.14 -51.09
CA GLY A 821 9.84 -15.18 -51.03
C GLY A 821 9.23 -14.89 -49.65
N PHE A 822 9.66 -15.58 -48.60
CA PHE A 822 9.10 -15.45 -47.25
C PHE A 822 9.25 -14.05 -46.65
N ILE A 823 10.46 -13.49 -46.69
CA ILE A 823 10.72 -12.15 -46.16
C ILE A 823 10.05 -11.07 -47.00
N ASP A 824 10.10 -11.20 -48.32
CA ASP A 824 9.47 -10.22 -49.22
C ASP A 824 7.97 -10.14 -48.94
N ALA A 825 7.29 -11.29 -48.78
CA ALA A 825 5.89 -11.33 -48.42
C ALA A 825 5.59 -10.70 -47.04
N ILE A 826 6.48 -10.83 -46.05
CA ILE A 826 6.32 -10.16 -44.75
C ILE A 826 6.54 -8.66 -44.90
N VAL A 827 7.56 -8.25 -45.65
CA VAL A 827 7.88 -6.84 -45.89
C VAL A 827 6.71 -6.16 -46.59
N ASP A 828 6.10 -6.79 -47.60
CA ASP A 828 4.93 -6.26 -48.30
C ASP A 828 3.72 -6.07 -47.36
N ASP A 829 3.44 -7.06 -46.51
CA ASP A 829 2.39 -6.99 -45.50
C ASP A 829 2.62 -5.83 -44.51
N LEU A 830 3.83 -5.70 -43.98
CA LEU A 830 4.15 -4.64 -43.02
C LEU A 830 4.16 -3.25 -43.68
N GLN A 831 4.58 -3.16 -44.94
CA GLN A 831 4.43 -1.94 -45.73
C GLN A 831 2.97 -1.57 -45.94
N ALA A 832 2.08 -2.53 -46.18
CA ALA A 832 0.64 -2.28 -46.26
C ALA A 832 0.08 -1.75 -44.92
N VAL A 833 0.49 -2.32 -43.79
CA VAL A 833 0.14 -1.82 -42.44
C VAL A 833 0.65 -0.39 -42.24
N SER A 834 1.91 -0.10 -42.60
CA SER A 834 2.51 1.24 -42.54
C SER A 834 1.71 2.25 -43.38
N GLN A 835 1.36 1.92 -44.62
CA GLN A 835 0.57 2.80 -45.50
C GLN A 835 -0.85 3.02 -44.97
N GLN A 836 -1.48 2.00 -44.40
CA GLN A 836 -2.81 2.15 -43.80
C GLN A 836 -2.75 3.06 -42.56
N ARG A 837 -1.72 2.92 -41.71
CA ARG A 837 -1.54 3.76 -40.52
C ARG A 837 -1.17 5.21 -40.86
N ARG A 838 -0.67 5.51 -42.06
CA ARG A 838 -0.44 6.91 -42.51
C ARG A 838 -1.74 7.64 -42.86
N LYS A 839 -2.81 6.94 -43.21
CA LYS A 839 -4.11 7.55 -43.52
C LYS A 839 -4.86 7.96 -42.24
N PRO A 840 -5.74 8.98 -42.28
CA PRO A 840 -6.69 9.26 -41.21
C PRO A 840 -7.53 8.03 -40.87
N ASP A 841 -7.87 7.87 -39.59
CA ASP A 841 -8.61 6.71 -39.12
C ASP A 841 -10.12 6.92 -39.31
N ALA A 842 -10.65 6.43 -40.45
CA ALA A 842 -12.05 6.62 -40.82
C ALA A 842 -13.01 6.08 -39.75
N ALA A 843 -12.67 4.96 -39.09
CA ALA A 843 -13.52 4.37 -38.06
C ALA A 843 -13.65 5.29 -36.84
N LEU A 844 -12.54 5.88 -36.40
CA LEU A 844 -12.54 6.87 -35.32
C LEU A 844 -13.32 8.14 -35.70
N GLN A 845 -13.12 8.63 -36.92
CA GLN A 845 -13.81 9.82 -37.42
C GLN A 845 -15.33 9.59 -37.51
N ASP A 846 -15.76 8.44 -38.00
CA ASP A 846 -17.16 8.06 -38.09
C ASP A 846 -17.80 7.87 -36.71
N ALA A 847 -17.07 7.27 -35.76
CA ALA A 847 -17.50 7.15 -34.37
C ALA A 847 -17.72 8.52 -33.73
N PHE A 848 -16.81 9.48 -33.94
CA PHE A 848 -16.95 10.84 -33.47
C PHE A 848 -18.17 11.55 -34.08
N VAL A 849 -18.34 11.48 -35.41
CA VAL A 849 -19.50 12.08 -36.11
C VAL A 849 -20.81 11.47 -35.61
N SER A 850 -20.85 10.15 -35.42
CA SER A 850 -22.01 9.45 -34.86
C SER A 850 -22.35 9.96 -33.46
N PHE A 851 -21.35 10.13 -32.60
CA PHE A 851 -21.51 10.69 -31.27
C PHE A 851 -22.07 12.13 -31.32
N ILE A 852 -21.52 12.99 -32.16
CA ILE A 852 -21.98 14.38 -32.32
C ILE A 852 -23.44 14.42 -32.80
N ARG A 853 -23.81 13.60 -33.79
CA ARG A 853 -25.20 13.50 -34.26
C ARG A 853 -26.16 13.04 -33.16
N HIS A 854 -25.74 12.09 -32.33
CA HIS A 854 -26.53 11.65 -31.19
C HIS A 854 -26.72 12.77 -30.15
N GLN A 855 -25.67 13.54 -29.86
CA GLN A 855 -25.77 14.72 -28.98
C GLN A 855 -26.62 15.83 -29.59
N GLN A 856 -26.63 15.98 -30.91
CA GLN A 856 -27.46 16.97 -31.59
C GLN A 856 -28.94 16.59 -31.53
N ALA A 857 -29.26 15.30 -31.74
CA ALA A 857 -30.62 14.79 -31.72
C ALA A 857 -31.26 14.80 -30.33
N SER A 858 -30.47 14.74 -29.25
CA SER A 858 -30.95 14.76 -27.87
C SER A 858 -31.22 16.17 -27.32
N ARG A 859 -30.94 17.23 -28.10
CA ARG A 859 -31.11 18.63 -27.68
C ARG A 859 -32.50 19.17 -28.00
N ALA A 860 -32.95 20.13 -27.18
CA ALA A 860 -34.23 20.83 -27.38
C ALA A 860 -34.29 21.61 -28.71
N GLU A 861 -33.15 22.12 -29.19
CA GLU A 861 -33.02 22.76 -30.50
C GLU A 861 -31.96 22.04 -31.35
N PRO A 862 -32.34 20.96 -32.08
CA PRO A 862 -31.41 20.17 -32.88
C PRO A 862 -30.76 20.94 -34.03
N SER A 863 -31.33 22.07 -34.46
CA SER A 863 -30.77 22.94 -35.50
C SER A 863 -29.69 23.90 -34.99
N SER A 864 -29.53 24.04 -33.67
CA SER A 864 -28.52 24.92 -33.08
C SER A 864 -27.12 24.27 -33.08
N PRO A 865 -26.03 25.03 -33.30
CA PRO A 865 -24.69 24.47 -33.33
C PRO A 865 -24.30 23.86 -31.99
N ILE A 866 -23.49 22.79 -32.03
CA ILE A 866 -22.93 22.19 -30.81
C ILE A 866 -21.71 23.01 -30.39
N ARG A 867 -21.80 23.63 -29.21
CA ARG A 867 -20.67 24.30 -28.56
C ARG A 867 -19.67 23.32 -27.97
N ILE A 868 -18.44 23.34 -28.48
CA ILE A 868 -17.31 22.49 -28.07
C ILE A 868 -16.19 23.37 -27.53
N VAL A 869 -15.66 23.04 -26.35
CA VAL A 869 -14.41 23.61 -25.84
C VAL A 869 -13.29 22.60 -26.05
N THR A 870 -12.10 23.03 -26.48
CA THR A 870 -10.93 22.17 -26.65
C THR A 870 -9.65 22.95 -26.35
N LEU A 871 -8.53 22.24 -26.17
CA LEU A 871 -7.20 22.82 -25.99
C LEU A 871 -6.11 21.96 -26.63
N GLY A 872 -4.90 22.50 -26.71
CA GLY A 872 -3.72 21.86 -27.31
C GLY A 872 -3.78 21.80 -28.84
N SER A 873 -2.83 21.07 -29.43
CA SER A 873 -2.79 20.81 -30.87
C SER A 873 -2.85 19.30 -31.14
N SER A 874 -4.04 18.72 -30.97
CA SER A 874 -4.25 17.29 -31.23
C SER A 874 -4.63 17.05 -32.69
N ALA A 875 -3.76 16.34 -33.43
CA ALA A 875 -4.04 15.91 -34.80
C ALA A 875 -5.27 15.00 -34.88
N THR A 876 -5.50 14.16 -33.86
CA THR A 876 -6.65 13.27 -33.78
C THR A 876 -7.96 14.06 -33.64
N VAL A 877 -7.99 15.05 -32.74
CA VAL A 877 -9.16 15.92 -32.57
C VAL A 877 -9.39 16.73 -33.85
N MET A 878 -8.34 17.31 -34.44
CA MET A 878 -8.43 18.06 -35.69
C MET A 878 -9.04 17.23 -36.83
N SER A 879 -8.52 16.01 -37.03
CA SER A 879 -9.02 15.06 -38.04
C SER A 879 -10.50 14.69 -37.84
N CYS A 880 -10.98 14.63 -36.60
CA CYS A 880 -12.38 14.36 -36.30
C CYS A 880 -13.28 15.58 -36.55
N LEU A 881 -12.81 16.78 -36.23
CA LEU A 881 -13.50 18.04 -36.53
C LEU A 881 -13.61 18.28 -38.04
N ASP A 882 -12.53 18.06 -38.80
CA ASP A 882 -12.52 18.16 -40.26
C ASP A 882 -13.56 17.23 -40.90
N HIS A 883 -13.64 15.99 -40.42
CA HIS A 883 -14.65 15.03 -40.90
C HIS A 883 -16.07 15.45 -40.53
N ALA A 884 -16.26 16.01 -39.32
CA ALA A 884 -17.56 16.55 -38.91
C ALA A 884 -18.00 17.73 -39.79
N PHE A 885 -17.09 18.61 -40.17
CA PHE A 885 -17.37 19.69 -41.12
C PHE A 885 -17.71 19.16 -42.51
N ALA A 886 -16.96 18.16 -43.01
CA ALA A 886 -17.25 17.53 -44.29
C ALA A 886 -18.63 16.84 -44.32
N GLN A 887 -19.16 16.45 -43.16
CA GLN A 887 -20.51 15.91 -42.97
C GLN A 887 -21.57 17.00 -42.67
N SER A 888 -21.23 18.27 -42.90
CA SER A 888 -22.09 19.45 -42.72
C SER A 888 -22.65 19.64 -41.30
N LEU A 889 -21.92 19.21 -40.27
CA LEU A 889 -22.30 19.45 -38.88
C LEU A 889 -21.98 20.89 -38.45
N ALA A 890 -22.93 21.55 -37.79
CA ALA A 890 -22.79 22.92 -37.28
C ALA A 890 -22.15 22.94 -35.89
N LEU A 891 -20.94 23.49 -35.77
CA LEU A 891 -20.14 23.47 -34.53
C LEU A 891 -19.67 24.87 -34.11
N ASP A 892 -19.83 25.22 -32.83
CA ASP A 892 -19.28 26.44 -32.24
C ASP A 892 -18.07 26.08 -31.37
N ILE A 893 -16.85 26.29 -31.89
CA ILE A 893 -15.62 25.77 -31.27
C ILE A 893 -14.86 26.87 -30.53
N HIS A 894 -14.61 26.63 -29.25
CA HIS A 894 -13.87 27.51 -28.36
C HIS A 894 -12.55 26.85 -28.03
N VAL A 895 -11.44 27.43 -28.47
CA VAL A 895 -10.10 26.85 -28.33
C VAL A 895 -9.30 27.65 -27.30
N LEU A 896 -8.78 26.99 -26.26
CA LEU A 896 -7.87 27.63 -25.32
C LEU A 896 -6.49 27.79 -25.95
N GLU A 897 -5.83 28.93 -25.76
CA GLU A 897 -4.59 29.29 -26.46
C GLU A 897 -3.43 28.28 -26.23
N SER A 898 -3.40 27.61 -25.07
CA SER A 898 -2.41 26.60 -24.67
C SER A 898 -0.98 27.14 -24.57
N ARG A 899 -0.71 27.91 -23.52
CA ARG A 899 0.63 28.40 -23.15
C ARG A 899 1.55 27.22 -22.78
N PRO A 900 2.88 27.33 -23.02
CA PRO A 900 3.58 28.53 -23.50
C PRO A 900 3.73 28.63 -25.04
N LEU A 901 3.46 27.56 -25.79
CA LEU A 901 3.76 27.48 -27.23
C LEU A 901 2.61 27.93 -28.15
N PHE A 902 1.44 28.27 -27.60
CA PHE A 902 0.27 28.70 -28.37
C PHE A 902 -0.26 27.64 -29.33
N GLU A 903 -0.21 26.39 -28.90
CA GLU A 903 -0.64 25.24 -29.70
C GLU A 903 -2.11 25.29 -30.07
N GLY A 904 -2.97 25.76 -29.16
CA GLY A 904 -4.39 25.93 -29.42
C GLY A 904 -4.67 27.05 -30.43
N VAL A 905 -3.85 28.10 -30.46
CA VAL A 905 -3.93 29.13 -31.52
C VAL A 905 -3.64 28.52 -32.89
N SER A 906 -2.65 27.62 -32.96
CA SER A 906 -2.34 26.89 -34.20
C SER A 906 -3.49 25.97 -34.63
N MET A 907 -4.12 25.27 -33.68
CA MET A 907 -5.31 24.46 -33.93
C MET A 907 -6.49 25.30 -34.44
N ALA A 908 -6.78 26.43 -33.78
CA ALA A 908 -7.85 27.33 -34.18
C ALA A 908 -7.66 27.88 -35.60
N ARG A 909 -6.41 28.21 -35.98
CA ARG A 909 -6.08 28.60 -37.36
C ARG A 909 -6.38 27.49 -38.36
N ASN A 910 -6.05 26.24 -38.04
CA ASN A 910 -6.30 25.11 -38.92
C ASN A 910 -7.81 24.84 -39.06
N ILE A 911 -8.57 24.89 -37.95
CA ILE A 911 -10.05 24.81 -37.97
C ILE A 911 -10.64 25.92 -38.85
N ALA A 912 -10.20 27.16 -38.68
CA ALA A 912 -10.68 28.29 -39.47
C ALA A 912 -10.43 28.10 -40.98
N ALA A 913 -9.31 27.46 -41.35
CA ALA A 913 -8.98 27.16 -42.74
C ALA A 913 -9.84 26.02 -43.32
N SER A 914 -10.25 25.04 -42.51
CA SER A 914 -11.08 23.91 -42.96
C SER A 914 -12.56 24.24 -43.17
N ILE A 915 -13.11 25.21 -42.42
CA ILE A 915 -14.54 25.56 -42.47
C ILE A 915 -15.02 25.97 -43.89
N PRO A 916 -14.32 26.88 -44.62
CA PRO A 916 -14.72 27.26 -45.97
C PRO A 916 -14.65 26.09 -46.97
N THR A 917 -13.65 25.22 -46.83
CA THR A 917 -13.45 24.05 -47.71
C THR A 917 -14.59 23.04 -47.57
N ALA A 918 -15.22 22.98 -46.40
CA ALA A 918 -16.35 22.11 -46.10
C ALA A 918 -17.73 22.71 -46.45
N GLY A 919 -17.78 23.85 -47.15
CA GLY A 919 -19.05 24.50 -47.55
C GLY A 919 -19.70 25.35 -46.45
N GLN A 920 -18.96 25.67 -45.38
CA GLN A 920 -19.33 26.59 -44.30
C GLN A 920 -20.73 26.32 -43.71
N PRO A 921 -20.92 25.22 -42.95
CA PRO A 921 -22.21 24.88 -42.36
C PRO A 921 -22.75 26.02 -41.49
N PRO A 922 -24.05 26.36 -41.60
CA PRO A 922 -24.62 27.53 -40.94
C PRO A 922 -24.48 27.44 -39.41
N GLY A 923 -24.00 28.52 -38.78
CA GLY A 923 -23.76 28.57 -37.34
C GLY A 923 -22.39 28.05 -36.89
N THR A 924 -21.53 27.61 -37.82
CA THR A 924 -20.17 27.17 -37.48
C THR A 924 -19.26 28.35 -37.18
N SER A 925 -18.55 28.30 -36.05
CA SER A 925 -17.61 29.35 -35.66
C SER A 925 -16.41 28.79 -34.89
N VAL A 926 -15.30 29.54 -34.89
CA VAL A 926 -14.12 29.23 -34.08
C VAL A 926 -13.67 30.48 -33.33
N SER A 927 -13.44 30.36 -32.04
CA SER A 927 -12.97 31.43 -31.15
C SER A 927 -11.78 30.96 -30.33
N VAL A 928 -10.86 31.87 -30.01
CA VAL A 928 -9.68 31.60 -29.17
C VAL A 928 -9.83 32.34 -27.85
N HIS A 929 -9.55 31.65 -26.75
CA HIS A 929 -9.63 32.17 -25.39
C HIS A 929 -8.30 31.97 -24.68
N THR A 930 -7.98 32.82 -23.71
CA THR A 930 -6.80 32.57 -22.86
C THR A 930 -7.07 31.41 -21.92
N ASP A 931 -6.03 30.66 -21.55
CA ASP A 931 -6.19 29.47 -20.68
C ASP A 931 -6.86 29.85 -19.34
N ALA A 932 -6.53 31.03 -18.80
CA ALA A 932 -7.12 31.57 -17.57
C ALA A 932 -8.61 31.89 -17.68
N SER A 933 -9.13 32.13 -18.89
CA SER A 933 -10.55 32.39 -19.14
C SER A 933 -11.38 31.15 -19.42
N VAL A 934 -10.84 29.94 -19.15
CA VAL A 934 -11.53 28.67 -19.47
C VAL A 934 -12.95 28.56 -18.91
N ALA A 935 -13.21 29.09 -17.72
CA ALA A 935 -14.55 29.13 -17.13
C ALA A 935 -15.54 30.00 -17.95
N LEU A 936 -15.05 31.07 -18.58
CA LEU A 936 -15.85 31.92 -19.45
C LEU A 936 -16.07 31.24 -20.81
N ALA A 937 -15.02 30.63 -21.37
CA ALA A 937 -15.10 29.87 -22.63
C ALA A 937 -16.05 28.66 -22.51
N ALA A 938 -16.09 28.01 -21.36
CA ALA A 938 -16.94 26.84 -21.10
C ALA A 938 -18.39 27.18 -20.75
N HIS A 939 -18.76 28.45 -20.65
CA HIS A 939 -20.13 28.83 -20.33
C HIS A 939 -21.10 28.37 -21.43
N GLY A 940 -22.07 27.52 -21.05
CA GLY A 940 -23.01 26.90 -22.00
C GLY A 940 -22.37 25.92 -22.98
N ALA A 941 -21.17 25.40 -22.70
CA ALA A 941 -20.56 24.36 -23.51
C ALA A 941 -21.36 23.04 -23.40
N HIS A 942 -21.49 22.33 -24.51
CA HIS A 942 -22.14 21.02 -24.55
C HIS A 942 -21.09 19.92 -24.37
N ILE A 943 -19.90 20.13 -24.92
CA ILE A 943 -18.80 19.17 -24.91
C ILE A 943 -17.52 19.90 -24.55
N LEU A 944 -16.76 19.36 -23.60
CA LEU A 944 -15.32 19.61 -23.49
C LEU A 944 -14.62 18.44 -24.15
N LEU A 945 -13.99 18.71 -25.29
CA LEU A 945 -13.34 17.73 -26.15
C LEU A 945 -11.84 17.73 -25.87
N LEU A 946 -11.31 16.59 -25.46
CA LEU A 946 -9.90 16.41 -25.18
C LEU A 946 -9.29 15.39 -26.16
N GLY A 947 -8.05 15.62 -26.54
CA GLY A 947 -7.19 14.55 -27.06
C GLY A 947 -6.60 13.73 -25.92
N ALA A 948 -5.78 12.74 -26.27
CA ALA A 948 -4.93 12.05 -25.32
C ALA A 948 -3.53 11.87 -25.89
N ASP A 949 -2.53 12.22 -25.09
CA ASP A 949 -1.15 11.83 -25.33
C ASP A 949 -0.94 10.39 -24.88
N LEU A 950 -1.45 10.05 -23.69
CA LEU A 950 -1.48 8.70 -23.12
C LEU A 950 -2.80 8.46 -22.37
N VAL A 951 -3.27 7.21 -22.35
CA VAL A 951 -4.38 6.74 -21.53
C VAL A 951 -3.91 5.55 -20.72
N ASP A 952 -4.00 5.58 -19.39
CA ASP A 952 -3.56 4.45 -18.56
C ASP A 952 -4.61 3.32 -18.51
N ALA A 953 -4.25 2.19 -17.90
CA ALA A 953 -5.13 1.03 -17.77
C ALA A 953 -6.38 1.28 -16.88
N HIS A 954 -6.42 2.39 -16.16
CA HIS A 954 -7.56 2.83 -15.35
C HIS A 954 -8.45 3.85 -16.07
N GLY A 955 -8.07 4.28 -17.27
CA GLY A 955 -8.74 5.31 -18.05
C GLY A 955 -8.34 6.74 -17.69
N ASN A 956 -7.32 6.96 -16.85
CA ASN A 956 -6.80 8.30 -16.65
C ASN A 956 -6.14 8.77 -17.94
N VAL A 957 -6.28 10.06 -18.26
CA VAL A 957 -5.81 10.61 -19.54
C VAL A 957 -4.73 11.64 -19.28
N SER A 958 -3.54 11.38 -19.80
CA SER A 958 -2.48 12.39 -19.90
C SER A 958 -2.73 13.21 -21.16
N ASN A 959 -2.86 14.53 -21.00
CA ASN A 959 -3.01 15.48 -22.09
C ASN A 959 -2.30 16.80 -21.75
N LYS A 960 -2.25 17.75 -22.67
CA LYS A 960 -1.66 19.08 -22.48
C LYS A 960 -2.08 19.72 -21.15
N THR A 961 -1.11 20.27 -20.42
CA THR A 961 -1.37 21.06 -19.20
C THR A 961 -2.39 22.18 -19.49
N GLY A 962 -3.36 22.33 -18.59
CA GLY A 962 -4.60 23.09 -18.78
C GLY A 962 -5.84 22.19 -18.92
N SER A 963 -5.69 20.90 -19.21
CA SER A 963 -6.78 19.92 -19.35
C SER A 963 -7.57 19.69 -18.06
N LEU A 964 -6.90 19.45 -16.93
CA LEU A 964 -7.59 19.20 -15.66
C LEU A 964 -8.31 20.47 -15.15
N PRO A 965 -7.68 21.66 -15.15
CA PRO A 965 -8.38 22.92 -14.89
C PRO A 965 -9.57 23.14 -15.82
N ALA A 966 -9.45 22.81 -17.12
CA ALA A 966 -10.55 22.95 -18.07
C ALA A 966 -11.73 22.04 -17.73
N VAL A 967 -11.48 20.77 -17.38
CA VAL A 967 -12.51 19.81 -16.95
C VAL A 967 -13.24 20.30 -15.70
N LEU A 968 -12.48 20.75 -14.69
CA LEU A 968 -13.05 21.24 -13.43
C LEU A 968 -13.86 22.52 -13.63
N ALA A 969 -13.34 23.47 -14.41
CA ALA A 969 -14.03 24.72 -14.72
C ALA A 969 -15.30 24.48 -15.54
N ALA A 970 -15.22 23.64 -16.58
CA ALA A 970 -16.37 23.32 -17.43
C ALA A 970 -17.49 22.65 -16.64
N ARG A 971 -17.18 21.66 -15.80
CA ARG A 971 -18.19 21.02 -14.93
C ARG A 971 -18.84 22.00 -13.95
N HIS A 972 -18.09 22.99 -13.48
CA HIS A 972 -18.61 23.99 -12.55
C HIS A 972 -19.59 24.98 -13.25
N VAL A 973 -19.21 25.52 -14.40
CA VAL A 973 -19.98 26.58 -15.09
C VAL A 973 -21.04 26.05 -16.06
N ALA A 974 -20.92 24.80 -16.49
CA ALA A 974 -21.84 24.11 -17.39
C ALA A 974 -22.10 22.68 -16.87
N PRO A 975 -22.99 22.48 -15.88
CA PRO A 975 -23.18 21.18 -15.22
C PRO A 975 -23.59 20.03 -16.14
N THR A 976 -24.15 20.33 -17.31
CA THR A 976 -24.56 19.35 -18.32
C THR A 976 -23.49 19.05 -19.37
N VAL A 977 -22.32 19.70 -19.30
CA VAL A 977 -21.22 19.48 -20.24
C VAL A 977 -20.79 18.01 -20.22
N LYS A 978 -20.52 17.45 -21.40
CA LYS A 978 -19.90 16.13 -21.54
C LYS A 978 -18.40 16.27 -21.72
N ILE A 979 -17.64 15.63 -20.84
CA ILE A 979 -16.20 15.52 -20.92
C ILE A 979 -15.87 14.30 -21.79
N VAL A 980 -15.39 14.56 -23.00
CA VAL A 980 -15.22 13.54 -24.04
C VAL A 980 -13.75 13.50 -24.46
N VAL A 981 -13.17 12.30 -24.45
CA VAL A 981 -11.79 12.08 -24.89
C VAL A 981 -11.80 11.35 -26.22
N VAL A 982 -11.11 11.87 -27.23
CA VAL A 982 -10.90 11.20 -28.51
C VAL A 982 -9.45 10.76 -28.60
N ALA A 983 -9.24 9.45 -28.70
CA ALA A 983 -7.91 8.86 -28.74
C ALA A 983 -7.90 7.58 -29.57
N ASP A 984 -6.81 7.34 -30.29
CA ASP A 984 -6.58 6.06 -30.94
C ASP A 984 -6.20 4.99 -29.89
N ASN A 985 -6.51 3.72 -30.15
CA ASN A 985 -6.18 2.61 -29.25
C ASN A 985 -4.67 2.45 -28.99
N GLY A 986 -3.82 3.03 -29.85
CA GLY A 986 -2.37 3.10 -29.65
C GLY A 986 -1.95 4.08 -28.56
N LYS A 987 -2.86 4.90 -28.02
CA LYS A 987 -2.61 5.76 -26.85
C LYS A 987 -2.82 5.05 -25.52
N ILE A 988 -3.46 3.89 -25.52
CA ILE A 988 -3.71 3.11 -24.31
C ILE A 988 -2.43 2.40 -23.88
N LEU A 989 -1.93 2.72 -22.70
CA LEU A 989 -0.73 2.16 -22.11
C LEU A 989 -1.00 0.74 -21.58
N PRO A 990 -0.24 -0.28 -22.04
CA PRO A 990 -0.31 -1.62 -21.47
C PRO A 990 0.43 -1.75 -20.13
N MET A 991 1.35 -0.83 -19.85
CA MET A 991 2.22 -0.83 -18.67
C MET A 991 1.99 0.42 -17.84
N ASP A 992 2.55 0.46 -16.64
CA ASP A 992 2.42 1.60 -15.74
C ASP A 992 2.98 2.88 -16.41
N PRO A 993 2.36 4.05 -16.16
CA PRO A 993 2.80 5.30 -16.73
C PRO A 993 4.21 5.67 -16.23
N PRO A 994 4.96 6.50 -16.99
CA PRO A 994 6.25 7.00 -16.54
C PRO A 994 6.16 7.70 -15.18
N SER A 995 7.15 7.45 -14.31
CA SER A 995 7.23 7.94 -12.92
C SER A 995 7.42 9.46 -12.81
N ALA A 996 8.00 10.11 -13.85
CA ALA A 996 8.31 11.53 -13.87
C ALA A 996 7.45 12.30 -14.88
N PRO A 997 6.94 13.51 -14.54
CA PRO A 997 6.33 14.41 -15.51
C PRO A 997 7.36 14.79 -16.57
N GLU A 998 6.97 14.80 -17.85
CA GLU A 998 7.83 15.32 -18.92
C GLU A 998 8.01 16.84 -18.71
N HIS A 999 9.22 17.22 -18.29
CA HIS A 999 9.62 18.61 -18.13
C HIS A 999 10.36 19.04 -19.40
N ASP A 1000 9.73 19.94 -20.16
CA ASP A 1000 10.33 20.53 -21.34
C ASP A 1000 11.22 21.72 -20.98
N ASP A 1001 11.90 22.31 -21.98
CA ASP A 1001 12.75 23.50 -21.81
C ASP A 1001 12.01 24.59 -20.99
N PRO A 1002 12.46 24.91 -19.76
CA PRO A 1002 11.82 25.91 -18.90
C PRO A 1002 11.79 27.30 -19.52
N PHE A 1003 12.73 27.61 -20.44
CA PHE A 1003 12.80 28.92 -21.07
C PHE A 1003 11.67 29.18 -22.07
N GLN A 1004 10.97 28.14 -22.56
CA GLN A 1004 9.78 28.29 -23.39
C GLN A 1004 8.70 29.16 -22.69
N VAL A 1005 8.56 29.04 -21.37
CA VAL A 1005 7.62 29.83 -20.56
C VAL A 1005 7.85 31.34 -20.73
N SER A 1006 9.13 31.73 -20.72
CA SER A 1006 9.57 33.13 -20.78
C SER A 1006 9.60 33.72 -22.19
N ARG A 1007 9.32 32.93 -23.25
CA ARG A 1007 9.49 33.35 -24.65
C ARG A 1007 8.76 34.64 -25.02
N VAL A 1008 7.60 34.89 -24.41
CA VAL A 1008 6.78 36.10 -24.66
C VAL A 1008 6.89 37.15 -23.57
N TRP A 1009 7.72 36.93 -22.55
CA TRP A 1009 7.95 37.93 -21.52
C TRP A 1009 8.78 39.09 -22.08
N PRO A 1010 8.69 40.29 -21.50
CA PRO A 1010 9.61 41.39 -21.82
C PRO A 1010 11.10 41.00 -21.63
N ASP A 1011 12.00 41.72 -22.29
CA ASP A 1011 13.44 41.40 -22.34
C ASP A 1011 14.11 41.31 -20.96
N ASP A 1012 13.77 42.22 -20.05
CA ASP A 1012 14.26 42.25 -18.68
C ASP A 1012 13.81 41.01 -17.88
N GLY A 1013 12.56 40.56 -18.07
CA GLY A 1013 12.04 39.32 -17.49
C GLY A 1013 12.72 38.07 -18.01
N ARG A 1014 13.00 38.00 -19.32
CA ARG A 1014 13.79 36.89 -19.92
C ARG A 1014 15.21 36.86 -19.37
N GLU A 1015 15.82 38.03 -19.23
CA GLU A 1015 17.18 38.16 -18.71
C GLU A 1015 17.26 37.75 -17.23
N ALA A 1016 16.27 38.10 -16.41
CA ALA A 1016 16.18 37.66 -15.02
C ALA A 1016 16.04 36.13 -14.89
N ALA A 1017 15.25 35.50 -15.77
CA ALA A 1017 15.13 34.04 -15.83
C ALA A 1017 16.45 33.36 -16.25
N ARG A 1018 17.15 33.89 -17.26
CA ARG A 1018 18.47 33.38 -17.70
C ARG A 1018 19.53 33.46 -16.62
N LYS A 1019 19.51 34.53 -15.81
CA LYS A 1019 20.43 34.72 -14.67
C LYS A 1019 20.17 33.77 -13.51
N GLY A 1020 19.11 32.96 -13.54
CA GLY A 1020 18.76 32.02 -12.47
C GLY A 1020 18.11 32.68 -11.25
N ASN A 1021 17.75 33.97 -11.33
CA ASN A 1021 17.07 34.69 -10.25
C ASN A 1021 15.59 34.30 -10.13
N VAL A 1022 15.03 33.66 -11.17
CA VAL A 1022 13.65 33.17 -11.22
C VAL A 1022 13.69 31.71 -11.67
N LYS A 1023 13.21 30.80 -10.81
CA LYS A 1023 13.09 29.38 -11.14
C LYS A 1023 11.88 29.17 -12.03
N LEU A 1024 12.11 28.70 -13.26
CA LEU A 1024 11.05 28.34 -14.21
C LEU A 1024 10.74 26.84 -14.13
N SER A 1025 9.46 26.49 -14.29
CA SER A 1025 8.97 25.12 -14.43
C SER A 1025 8.02 25.07 -15.61
N ASN A 1026 8.20 24.07 -16.48
CA ASN A 1026 7.38 23.84 -17.66
C ASN A 1026 6.90 22.38 -17.64
N VAL A 1027 5.83 22.10 -16.91
CA VAL A 1027 5.17 20.79 -16.91
C VAL A 1027 4.26 20.75 -18.13
N TYR A 1028 4.58 19.92 -19.11
CA TYR A 1028 3.96 19.98 -20.43
C TYR A 1028 2.66 19.15 -20.54
N PHE A 1029 2.57 18.07 -19.76
CA PHE A 1029 1.41 17.19 -19.68
C PHE A 1029 0.91 17.04 -18.25
N GLU A 1030 -0.39 16.84 -18.09
CA GLU A 1030 -1.03 16.53 -16.81
C GLU A 1030 -2.08 15.43 -16.97
N TRP A 1031 -2.41 14.79 -15.85
CA TRP A 1031 -3.38 13.70 -15.81
C TRP A 1031 -4.78 14.18 -15.43
N VAL A 1032 -5.76 13.83 -16.26
CA VAL A 1032 -7.19 13.95 -15.97
C VAL A 1032 -7.69 12.59 -15.44
N PRO A 1033 -8.21 12.53 -14.20
CA PRO A 1033 -8.75 11.30 -13.64
C PRO A 1033 -9.93 10.74 -14.44
N ALA A 1034 -9.98 9.42 -14.60
CA ALA A 1034 -11.08 8.72 -15.29
C ALA A 1034 -12.46 9.06 -14.72
N GLY A 1035 -12.56 9.31 -13.41
CA GLY A 1035 -13.81 9.69 -12.75
C GLY A 1035 -14.39 11.05 -13.18
N LEU A 1036 -13.62 11.87 -13.91
CA LEU A 1036 -14.09 13.15 -14.45
C LEU A 1036 -14.45 13.07 -15.95
N ILE A 1037 -14.21 11.93 -16.61
CA ILE A 1037 -14.43 11.71 -18.04
C ILE A 1037 -15.75 10.95 -18.22
N ASP A 1038 -16.64 11.45 -19.10
CA ASP A 1038 -17.94 10.82 -19.31
C ASP A 1038 -17.87 9.70 -20.36
N CYS A 1039 -17.04 9.84 -21.40
CA CYS A 1039 -16.79 8.78 -22.37
C CYS A 1039 -15.48 8.97 -23.15
N TYR A 1040 -15.03 7.87 -23.74
CA TYR A 1040 -13.90 7.82 -24.66
C TYR A 1040 -14.43 7.44 -26.05
N ILE A 1041 -13.83 8.00 -27.10
CA ILE A 1041 -14.14 7.65 -28.49
C ILE A 1041 -12.86 7.10 -29.10
N THR A 1042 -12.91 5.84 -29.50
CA THR A 1042 -11.82 5.09 -30.15
C THR A 1042 -12.28 4.58 -31.52
N GLU A 1043 -11.40 3.88 -32.24
CA GLU A 1043 -11.74 3.21 -33.51
C GLU A 1043 -12.86 2.17 -33.35
N SER A 1044 -13.08 1.68 -32.12
CA SER A 1044 -14.15 0.73 -31.79
C SER A 1044 -15.49 1.40 -31.47
N GLY A 1045 -15.56 2.73 -31.50
CA GLY A 1045 -16.75 3.50 -31.13
C GLY A 1045 -16.62 4.19 -29.78
N ILE A 1046 -17.75 4.37 -29.10
CA ILE A 1046 -17.78 4.88 -27.72
C ILE A 1046 -17.32 3.76 -26.79
N THR A 1047 -16.25 4.02 -26.05
CA THR A 1047 -15.55 3.04 -25.20
C THR A 1047 -15.68 3.42 -23.73
N THR A 1048 -15.83 2.40 -22.88
CA THR A 1048 -15.88 2.50 -21.42
C THR A 1048 -14.50 2.34 -20.79
N LYS A 1049 -14.36 2.74 -19.52
CA LYS A 1049 -13.12 2.52 -18.75
C LYS A 1049 -12.79 1.03 -18.61
N GLU A 1050 -13.80 0.16 -18.54
CA GLU A 1050 -13.63 -1.29 -18.46
C GLU A 1050 -13.01 -1.84 -19.75
N GLU A 1051 -13.48 -1.36 -20.91
CA GLU A 1051 -12.96 -1.75 -22.22
C GLU A 1051 -11.53 -1.22 -22.45
N ILE A 1052 -11.22 -0.01 -21.96
CA ILE A 1052 -9.83 0.49 -21.92
C ILE A 1052 -8.94 -0.45 -21.11
N ALA A 1053 -9.40 -0.88 -19.93
CA ALA A 1053 -8.65 -1.80 -19.09
C ALA A 1053 -8.47 -3.18 -19.75
N VAL A 1054 -9.45 -3.66 -20.52
CA VAL A 1054 -9.33 -4.87 -21.35
C VAL A 1054 -8.25 -4.69 -22.42
N SER A 1055 -8.32 -3.61 -23.21
CA SER A 1055 -7.36 -3.29 -24.27
C SER A 1055 -5.92 -3.19 -23.72
N ALA A 1056 -5.75 -2.58 -22.55
CA ALA A 1056 -4.46 -2.50 -21.86
C ALA A 1056 -3.93 -3.88 -21.44
N ARG A 1057 -4.79 -4.74 -20.85
CA ARG A 1057 -4.41 -6.11 -20.46
C ARG A 1057 -4.04 -6.99 -21.65
N GLU A 1058 -4.77 -6.90 -22.76
CA GLU A 1058 -4.46 -7.65 -23.98
C GLU A 1058 -3.11 -7.23 -24.56
N ALA A 1059 -2.85 -5.93 -24.65
CA ALA A 1059 -1.56 -5.42 -25.10
C ALA A 1059 -0.42 -5.81 -24.13
N ARG A 1060 -0.66 -5.84 -22.82
CA ARG A 1060 0.29 -6.34 -21.81
C ARG A 1060 0.59 -7.82 -21.98
N ALA A 1061 -0.43 -8.65 -22.17
CA ALA A 1061 -0.27 -10.09 -22.38
C ALA A 1061 0.55 -10.38 -23.65
N ARG A 1062 0.31 -9.63 -24.73
CA ARG A 1062 1.11 -9.73 -25.97
C ARG A 1062 2.55 -9.26 -25.77
N ALA A 1063 2.77 -8.17 -25.04
CA ALA A 1063 4.10 -7.71 -24.70
C ALA A 1063 4.88 -8.76 -23.87
N SER A 1064 4.22 -9.36 -22.88
CA SER A 1064 4.79 -10.48 -22.12
C SER A 1064 5.13 -11.67 -23.02
N HIS A 1065 4.23 -12.08 -23.91
CA HIS A 1065 4.45 -13.17 -24.87
C HIS A 1065 5.69 -12.96 -25.74
N PHE A 1066 5.90 -11.73 -26.25
CA PHE A 1066 7.05 -11.47 -27.12
C PHE A 1066 8.34 -11.14 -26.38
N PHE A 1067 8.29 -10.58 -25.17
CA PHE A 1067 9.49 -10.04 -24.53
C PHE A 1067 9.95 -10.76 -23.25
N ASP A 1068 9.11 -11.53 -22.56
CA ASP A 1068 9.49 -12.08 -21.24
C ASP A 1068 10.60 -13.14 -21.31
N ASP A 1069 10.74 -13.85 -22.43
CA ASP A 1069 11.77 -14.86 -22.69
C ASP A 1069 13.02 -14.31 -23.43
N LEU A 1070 13.08 -12.99 -23.67
CA LEU A 1070 14.29 -12.32 -24.18
C LEU A 1070 15.35 -12.23 -23.09
#